data_AF-Q6GQC5-F1
#
_entry.id   AF-Q6GQC5-F1
#
_cell.length_a   1.000
_cell.length_b   1.000
_cell.length_c   1.000
_cell.angle_alpha   90.00
_cell.angle_beta   90.00
_cell.angle_gamma   90.00
#
_symmetry.space_group_name_H-M   'P 1'
#
loop_
_entity.id
_entity.type
_entity.pdbx_description
1 polymer ?
#
loop_
_entity_poly.entity_id
_entity_poly.type
_entity_poly.pdbx_seq_one_letter_code
_entity_poly.pdbx_strand_id
1 'polypeptide(L)'
;MAGQQFQYDDSGNTFFYFLTSFVGLIVIPATYYLWPRDKNSEQIRLKNIRHVYRSCLWYQLKLVKPQRNVVPTIKKILLLLGWALFLFLAYKVSKTDREYQEYNPYEVLGLDTGATVSEIKKQYRHLSLKFHPDKGGDEVMFMRIAKAYAALTDEESRKNWEEHGNPDGPQATTFGIALPAWIVDQKNSMLVLLVYGLAFMVILPVVVGSWWYKSIRYSGDQILIRTTQIYTYFVYKTRNMDMKRLIMVLAGASEFDPQYNKDATSRPADNILIPQLIREIGSINLKKNEPPLTYPYSLKTRVLLLAHLSRMQIPETLKEDQQFLLKKCSALLQEVVNVICQLIIMARSREERELRPPSLSSLENCMKLSQMTVQGLQQFKSPLLQLPFIEEDHLRRVSNHKKFKIKSIRDLVSMKESDRRTLFNFLEDNSYEELLAVLGSFPHINMEIKTHVLDDEDSNNITVGSLVTVLVVLKRQTMAEVFEKEQSTCSAEDQPVDENQVESGKTKKGWQQKNKAAKKSSKSKKKKPPKKKPTANQPLPQQKQIKQKQANGAVLNDVAVKDDEEEGSDKGSDSEDEDQNHDSQSDGSDKDSDRETDEKHGKDDEAEWQELQQSIQRKDRALLETKSKITHPVYSLYFPEEKQEWWWIYIADRKDQTLISMPYHLCTLKDQEEVELKFPAPNKPGHYQYTVFLRSDSYMGLDQIKPLKLEVHEAKPVPENHPQWDTTIEGDDDQGDSDGFEESFDEEEDEDEDD
;
A
#
# COMPACT_ATOMS: atom_id res chain seq x y z
N MET A 1 7.51 50.37 11.37
CA MET A 1 8.91 49.91 11.51
C MET A 1 9.71 50.52 10.37
N ALA A 2 10.89 51.08 10.64
CA ALA A 2 11.82 51.41 9.55
C ALA A 2 12.20 50.11 8.83
N GLY A 3 12.18 50.09 7.50
CA GLY A 3 12.49 48.89 6.73
C GLY A 3 13.91 48.44 7.05
N GLN A 4 14.07 47.24 7.61
CA GLN A 4 15.39 46.65 7.83
C GLN A 4 16.06 46.49 6.46
N GLN A 5 17.11 47.27 6.24
CA GLN A 5 17.82 47.28 4.97
C GLN A 5 18.75 46.06 4.93
N PHE A 6 18.23 44.96 4.40
CA PHE A 6 19.01 43.73 4.23
C PHE A 6 20.21 43.97 3.32
N GLN A 7 21.39 43.55 3.78
CA GLN A 7 22.61 43.58 2.98
C GLN A 7 22.71 42.29 2.17
N TYR A 8 22.88 42.40 0.86
CA TYR A 8 23.08 41.24 -0.02
C TYR A 8 24.54 40.82 -0.05
N ASP A 9 24.80 39.59 -0.50
CA ASP A 9 26.16 39.06 -0.58
C ASP A 9 26.87 39.59 -1.84
N ASP A 10 27.56 40.71 -1.70
CA ASP A 10 28.42 41.31 -2.74
C ASP A 10 29.64 40.42 -3.07
N SER A 11 30.12 39.65 -2.08
CA SER A 11 31.27 38.75 -2.23
C SER A 11 30.91 37.43 -2.94
N GLY A 12 29.64 37.03 -2.87
CA GLY A 12 29.12 35.74 -3.31
C GLY A 12 29.53 34.54 -2.44
N ASN A 13 30.36 34.75 -1.41
CA ASN A 13 30.91 33.69 -0.57
C ASN A 13 29.83 32.98 0.27
N THR A 14 28.97 33.75 0.94
CA THR A 14 27.87 33.26 1.79
C THR A 14 26.83 32.51 0.95
N PHE A 15 26.56 32.98 -0.27
CA PHE A 15 25.69 32.29 -1.22
C PHE A 15 26.18 30.88 -1.56
N PHE A 16 27.48 30.69 -1.77
CA PHE A 16 28.02 29.36 -2.07
C PHE A 16 27.88 28.39 -0.87
N TYR A 17 28.02 28.85 0.38
CA TYR A 17 27.72 28.03 1.56
C TYR A 17 26.25 27.61 1.63
N PHE A 18 25.33 28.56 1.41
CA PHE A 18 23.89 28.30 1.38
C PHE A 18 23.51 27.30 0.27
N LEU A 19 23.97 27.55 -0.95
CA LEU A 19 23.67 26.72 -2.12
C LEU A 19 24.27 25.30 -1.99
N THR A 20 25.50 25.18 -1.44
CA THR A 20 26.11 23.87 -1.17
C THR A 20 25.28 23.07 -0.16
N SER A 21 24.84 23.73 0.92
CA SER A 21 23.99 23.11 1.95
C SER A 21 22.64 22.64 1.39
N PHE A 22 21.97 23.48 0.59
CA PHE A 22 20.68 23.15 -0.04
C PHE A 22 20.80 22.00 -1.05
N VAL A 23 21.84 22.02 -1.91
CA VAL A 23 22.12 20.92 -2.84
C VAL A 23 22.46 19.64 -2.07
N GLY A 24 23.22 19.71 -0.97
CA GLY A 24 23.50 18.57 -0.10
C GLY A 24 22.24 17.96 0.51
N LEU A 25 21.35 18.81 1.05
CA LEU A 25 20.07 18.40 1.65
C LEU A 25 19.15 17.69 0.66
N ILE A 26 19.21 18.03 -0.64
CA ILE A 26 18.48 17.32 -1.69
C ILE A 26 19.23 16.04 -2.12
N VAL A 27 20.51 16.15 -2.47
CA VAL A 27 21.27 15.06 -3.11
C VAL A 27 21.50 13.89 -2.16
N ILE A 28 21.77 14.13 -0.86
CA ILE A 28 22.10 13.05 0.08
C ILE A 28 20.88 12.14 0.37
N PRO A 29 19.69 12.64 0.73
CA PRO A 29 18.49 11.81 0.82
C PRO A 29 18.05 11.24 -0.54
N ALA A 30 18.17 12.03 -1.62
CA ALA A 30 17.83 11.54 -2.96
C ALA A 30 18.70 10.35 -3.37
N THR A 31 19.97 10.28 -2.98
CA THR A 31 20.78 9.07 -3.24
C THR A 31 20.24 7.89 -2.44
N TYR A 32 19.95 8.03 -1.15
CA TYR A 32 19.40 6.94 -0.34
C TYR A 32 18.12 6.33 -0.94
N TYR A 33 17.18 7.15 -1.41
CA TYR A 33 15.92 6.68 -1.99
C TYR A 33 16.00 6.27 -3.46
N LEU A 34 16.83 6.93 -4.29
CA LEU A 34 16.91 6.68 -5.73
C LEU A 34 18.08 5.77 -6.14
N TRP A 35 18.97 5.40 -5.21
CA TRP A 35 20.01 4.41 -5.49
C TRP A 35 19.37 3.08 -5.92
N PRO A 36 19.83 2.48 -7.03
CA PRO A 36 19.16 1.31 -7.58
C PRO A 36 19.36 0.08 -6.67
N ARG A 37 18.38 -0.19 -5.80
CA ARG A 37 18.18 -1.52 -5.19
C ARG A 37 18.07 -2.59 -6.28
N ASP A 38 18.50 -3.81 -5.95
CA ASP A 38 19.00 -4.83 -6.88
C ASP A 38 18.20 -5.04 -8.17
N LYS A 39 18.81 -4.70 -9.32
CA LYS A 39 18.32 -5.11 -10.65
C LYS A 39 18.30 -6.64 -10.85
N ASN A 40 19.04 -7.39 -10.02
CA ASN A 40 19.05 -8.85 -10.05
C ASN A 40 17.85 -9.49 -9.34
N SER A 41 17.12 -8.75 -8.48
CA SER A 41 15.98 -9.28 -7.72
C SER A 41 14.91 -9.90 -8.63
N GLU A 42 14.43 -9.17 -9.64
CA GLU A 42 13.49 -9.68 -10.64
C GLU A 42 14.04 -10.87 -11.43
N GLN A 43 15.33 -10.90 -11.75
CA GLN A 43 15.93 -12.04 -12.47
C GLN A 43 16.00 -13.30 -11.60
N ILE A 44 16.23 -13.15 -10.28
CA ILE A 44 16.19 -14.24 -9.31
C ILE A 44 14.75 -14.73 -9.14
N ARG A 45 13.79 -13.80 -8.99
CA ARG A 45 12.35 -14.12 -8.92
C ARG A 45 11.88 -14.91 -10.14
N LEU A 46 12.20 -14.45 -11.35
CA LEU A 46 11.89 -15.13 -12.62
C LEU A 46 12.57 -16.49 -12.78
N LYS A 47 13.72 -16.73 -12.12
CA LYS A 47 14.34 -18.07 -12.07
C LYS A 47 13.59 -18.99 -11.11
N ASN A 48 13.21 -18.50 -9.94
CA ASN A 48 12.50 -19.29 -8.92
C ASN A 48 11.13 -19.76 -9.42
N ILE A 49 10.34 -18.87 -10.02
CA ILE A 49 8.99 -19.19 -10.50
C ILE A 49 8.96 -19.91 -11.86
N ARG A 50 10.13 -20.13 -12.49
CA ARG A 50 10.24 -20.73 -13.84
C ARG A 50 9.48 -22.05 -13.97
N HIS A 51 9.55 -22.91 -12.96
CA HIS A 51 8.96 -24.26 -13.02
C HIS A 51 7.44 -24.25 -13.22
N VAL A 52 6.76 -23.17 -12.83
CA VAL A 52 5.31 -23.02 -12.98
C VAL A 52 4.98 -22.17 -14.22
N TYR A 53 5.59 -21.00 -14.37
CA TYR A 53 5.14 -20.00 -15.35
C TYR A 53 5.89 -20.00 -16.69
N ARG A 54 6.77 -20.98 -16.97
CA ARG A 54 7.55 -21.06 -18.22
C ARG A 54 6.70 -20.97 -19.48
N SER A 55 5.55 -21.63 -19.44
CA SER A 55 4.62 -21.74 -20.57
C SER A 55 3.67 -20.53 -20.72
N CYS A 56 3.69 -19.58 -19.77
CA CYS A 56 2.85 -18.39 -19.80
C CYS A 56 3.37 -17.32 -20.78
N LEU A 57 2.46 -16.72 -21.57
CA LEU A 57 2.78 -15.65 -22.51
C LEU A 57 3.47 -14.45 -21.83
N TRP A 58 2.96 -13.97 -20.70
CA TRP A 58 3.56 -12.85 -19.97
C TRP A 58 5.03 -13.11 -19.57
N TYR A 59 5.36 -14.33 -19.14
CA TYR A 59 6.71 -14.71 -18.72
C TYR A 59 7.67 -14.68 -19.91
N GLN A 60 7.23 -15.22 -21.05
CA GLN A 60 8.00 -15.19 -22.30
C GLN A 60 8.20 -13.76 -22.82
N LEU A 61 7.15 -12.93 -22.79
CA LEU A 61 7.25 -11.51 -23.16
C LEU A 61 8.24 -10.75 -22.26
N LYS A 62 8.27 -11.05 -20.95
CA LYS A 62 9.21 -10.42 -19.98
C LYS A 62 10.67 -10.83 -20.22
N LEU A 63 10.91 -12.02 -20.77
CA LEU A 63 12.24 -12.49 -21.19
C LEU A 63 12.69 -11.89 -22.54
N VAL A 64 11.78 -11.80 -23.52
CA VAL A 64 12.09 -11.31 -24.88
C VAL A 64 12.18 -9.79 -24.96
N LYS A 65 11.32 -9.07 -24.21
CA LYS A 65 11.32 -7.61 -24.10
C LYS A 65 11.92 -7.21 -22.74
N PRO A 66 13.26 -7.23 -22.54
CA PRO A 66 13.86 -6.52 -21.41
C PRO A 66 13.58 -5.04 -21.65
N GLN A 67 12.55 -4.50 -20.98
CA GLN A 67 12.16 -3.10 -21.13
C GLN A 67 13.41 -2.25 -20.93
N ARG A 68 13.78 -1.50 -21.97
CA ARG A 68 14.83 -0.47 -21.89
C ARG A 68 14.26 0.72 -21.11
N ASN A 69 14.00 0.49 -19.83
CA ASN A 69 13.58 1.52 -18.90
C ASN A 69 14.75 2.50 -18.79
N VAL A 70 14.64 3.59 -19.53
CA VAL A 70 15.59 4.71 -19.48
C VAL A 70 15.52 5.43 -18.14
N VAL A 71 14.38 5.35 -17.44
CA VAL A 71 14.14 5.94 -16.11
C VAL A 71 15.26 5.65 -15.09
N PRO A 72 15.66 4.40 -14.78
CA PRO A 72 16.81 4.13 -13.89
C PRO A 72 18.16 4.65 -14.41
N THR A 73 18.32 4.86 -15.72
CA THR A 73 19.52 5.49 -16.29
C THR A 73 19.46 7.01 -16.12
N ILE A 74 18.30 7.63 -16.35
CA ILE A 74 18.05 9.06 -16.13
C ILE A 74 18.22 9.40 -14.64
N LYS A 75 17.65 8.60 -13.73
CA LYS A 75 17.84 8.73 -12.27
C LYS A 75 19.34 8.72 -11.90
N LYS A 76 20.12 7.79 -12.47
CA LYS A 76 21.59 7.76 -12.28
C LYS A 76 22.28 9.02 -12.82
N ILE A 77 21.92 9.48 -14.01
CA ILE A 77 22.51 10.67 -14.63
C ILE A 77 22.19 11.91 -13.78
N LEU A 78 20.95 12.07 -13.33
CA LEU A 78 20.54 13.17 -12.45
C LEU A 78 21.27 13.14 -11.10
N LEU A 79 21.41 11.97 -10.47
CA LEU A 79 22.21 11.82 -9.25
C LEU A 79 23.69 12.16 -9.48
N LEU A 80 24.28 11.71 -10.59
CA LEU A 80 25.68 12.03 -10.94
C LEU A 80 25.88 13.52 -11.20
N LEU A 81 24.94 14.19 -11.88
CA LEU A 81 24.96 15.63 -12.08
C LEU A 81 24.78 16.39 -10.76
N GLY A 82 23.90 15.92 -9.86
CA GLY A 82 23.73 16.47 -8.51
C GLY A 82 25.00 16.38 -7.68
N TRP A 83 25.69 15.23 -7.68
CA TRP A 83 26.99 15.07 -7.03
C TRP A 83 28.10 15.91 -7.68
N ALA A 84 28.15 15.99 -9.01
CA ALA A 84 29.12 16.84 -9.71
C ALA A 84 28.93 18.32 -9.35
N LEU A 85 27.69 18.78 -9.28
CA LEU A 85 27.34 20.14 -8.82
C LEU A 85 27.73 20.33 -7.34
N PHE A 86 27.37 19.40 -6.46
CA PHE A 86 27.72 19.46 -5.04
C PHE A 86 29.24 19.54 -4.82
N LEU A 87 30.02 18.68 -5.48
CA LEU A 87 31.48 18.67 -5.39
C LEU A 87 32.11 19.93 -6.02
N PHE A 88 31.55 20.45 -7.11
CA PHE A 88 32.00 21.71 -7.71
C PHE A 88 31.76 22.90 -6.78
N LEU A 89 30.58 22.97 -6.14
CA LEU A 89 30.25 24.00 -5.17
C LEU A 89 31.13 23.89 -3.91
N ALA A 90 31.31 22.68 -3.37
CA ALA A 90 32.21 22.43 -2.24
C ALA A 90 33.67 22.80 -2.56
N TYR A 91 34.15 22.55 -3.79
CA TYR A 91 35.47 22.99 -4.26
C TYR A 91 35.58 24.52 -4.37
N LYS A 92 34.51 25.19 -4.81
CA LYS A 92 34.43 26.66 -4.84
C LYS A 92 34.49 27.23 -3.42
N VAL A 93 33.67 26.72 -2.51
CA VAL A 93 33.66 27.08 -1.09
C VAL A 93 35.02 26.84 -0.43
N SER A 94 35.69 25.72 -0.72
CA SER A 94 37.03 25.41 -0.18
C SER A 94 38.14 26.36 -0.68
N LYS A 95 37.87 27.18 -1.71
CA LYS A 95 38.78 28.19 -2.24
C LYS A 95 38.38 29.62 -1.86
N THR A 96 37.29 29.80 -1.14
CA THR A 96 36.89 31.08 -0.57
C THR A 96 37.71 31.32 0.69
N ASP A 97 38.44 32.43 0.73
CA ASP A 97 39.17 32.85 1.92
C ASP A 97 38.19 33.23 3.06
N ARG A 98 38.54 32.86 4.30
CA ARG A 98 37.76 33.23 5.49
C ARG A 98 38.10 34.66 5.90
N GLU A 99 37.33 35.63 5.41
CA GLU A 99 37.55 37.06 5.64
C GLU A 99 37.18 37.53 7.07
N TYR A 100 36.76 36.62 7.95
CA TYR A 100 36.44 36.92 9.35
C TYR A 100 37.69 36.78 10.23
N GLN A 101 38.40 37.89 10.44
CA GLN A 101 39.38 38.04 11.51
C GLN A 101 38.72 38.72 12.71
N GLU A 102 38.71 38.03 13.85
CA GLU A 102 38.26 38.57 15.13
C GLU A 102 39.17 39.74 15.54
N TYR A 103 38.60 40.86 15.97
CA TYR A 103 39.39 42.07 16.22
C TYR A 103 40.17 41.97 17.54
N ASN A 104 41.41 41.48 17.44
CA ASN A 104 42.33 41.40 18.58
C ASN A 104 43.28 42.62 18.62
N PRO A 105 43.08 43.58 19.56
CA PRO A 105 43.94 44.76 19.66
C PRO A 105 45.38 44.45 20.08
N TYR A 106 45.64 43.33 20.76
CA TYR A 106 47.00 42.91 21.09
C TYR A 106 47.77 42.45 19.83
N GLU A 107 47.12 41.70 18.93
CA GLU A 107 47.71 41.28 17.66
C GLU A 107 48.00 42.48 16.73
N VAL A 108 47.09 43.47 16.68
CA VAL A 108 47.28 44.73 15.91
C VAL A 108 48.51 45.52 16.40
N LEU A 109 48.84 45.44 17.69
CA LEU A 109 50.05 46.06 18.27
C LEU A 109 51.27 45.13 18.31
N GLY A 110 51.14 43.86 17.90
CA GLY A 110 52.20 42.86 17.98
C GLY A 110 52.63 42.53 19.42
N LEU A 111 51.68 42.50 20.36
CA LEU A 111 51.88 42.24 21.78
C LEU A 111 51.19 40.95 22.22
N ASP A 112 51.65 40.40 23.34
CA ASP A 112 50.99 39.26 24.01
C ASP A 112 49.81 39.75 24.86
N THR A 113 48.82 38.87 25.10
CA THR A 113 47.52 39.18 25.71
C THR A 113 47.55 39.57 27.19
N GLY A 114 48.75 39.65 27.78
CA GLY A 114 49.00 40.15 29.15
C GLY A 114 50.00 41.31 29.21
N ALA A 115 50.30 41.98 28.09
CA ALA A 115 51.27 43.08 28.05
C ALA A 115 50.88 44.25 28.97
N THR A 116 51.86 44.82 29.68
CA THR A 116 51.60 45.95 30.58
C THR A 116 51.27 47.23 29.81
N VAL A 117 50.52 48.14 30.45
CA VAL A 117 50.22 49.47 29.88
C VAL A 117 51.49 50.25 29.50
N SER A 118 52.62 49.96 30.15
CA SER A 118 53.92 50.56 29.80
C SER A 118 54.48 50.05 28.46
N GLU A 119 54.27 48.77 28.15
CA GLU A 119 54.71 48.11 26.91
C GLU A 119 53.77 48.46 25.76
N ILE A 120 52.46 48.51 26.02
CA ILE A 120 51.43 48.99 25.09
C ILE A 120 51.75 50.42 24.63
N LYS A 121 52.04 51.34 25.55
CA LYS A 121 52.47 52.72 25.24
C LYS A 121 53.78 52.78 24.46
N LYS A 122 54.73 51.89 24.75
CA LYS A 122 56.03 51.82 24.06
C LYS A 122 55.90 51.31 22.61
N GLN A 123 55.12 50.25 22.38
CA GLN A 123 54.87 49.74 21.04
C GLN A 123 54.00 50.67 20.22
N TYR A 124 52.93 51.24 20.80
CA TYR A 124 52.13 52.26 20.13
C TYR A 124 53.00 53.42 19.63
N ARG A 125 53.84 54.00 20.49
CA ARG A 125 54.75 55.09 20.09
C ARG A 125 55.69 54.68 18.95
N HIS A 126 56.18 53.44 18.93
CA HIS A 126 57.04 52.91 17.87
C HIS A 126 56.28 52.70 16.55
N LEU A 127 55.11 52.06 16.59
CA LEU A 127 54.26 51.78 15.44
C LEU A 127 53.66 53.06 14.85
N SER A 128 53.13 53.97 15.66
CA SER A 128 52.62 55.27 15.22
C SER A 128 53.70 56.16 14.60
N LEU A 129 54.96 56.09 15.05
CA LEU A 129 56.06 56.79 14.40
C LEU A 129 56.43 56.20 13.03
N LYS A 130 56.22 54.89 12.85
CA LYS A 130 56.50 54.14 11.61
C LYS A 130 55.38 54.29 10.57
N PHE A 131 54.13 54.32 11.01
CA PHE A 131 52.94 54.38 10.15
C PHE A 131 52.30 55.78 10.08
N HIS A 132 52.95 56.83 10.59
CA HIS A 132 52.40 58.19 10.55
C HIS A 132 52.13 58.66 9.10
N PRO A 133 50.93 59.21 8.79
CA PRO A 133 50.59 59.65 7.43
C PRO A 133 51.58 60.69 6.88
N ASP A 134 51.93 61.72 7.66
CA ASP A 134 52.92 62.75 7.29
C ASP A 134 54.33 62.23 6.99
N LYS A 135 54.63 60.96 7.31
CA LYS A 135 55.91 60.30 7.03
C LYS A 135 55.83 59.25 5.92
N GLY A 136 54.73 59.22 5.18
CA GLY A 136 54.47 58.24 4.11
C GLY A 136 54.00 56.87 4.63
N GLY A 137 53.44 56.82 5.84
CA GLY A 137 52.81 55.62 6.38
C GLY A 137 51.39 55.41 5.88
N ASP A 138 50.90 54.16 5.99
CA ASP A 138 49.53 53.79 5.65
C ASP A 138 48.54 54.29 6.71
N GLU A 139 47.67 55.22 6.32
CA GLU A 139 46.63 55.85 7.14
C GLU A 139 45.63 54.83 7.72
N VAL A 140 45.29 53.78 6.98
CA VAL A 140 44.35 52.74 7.44
C VAL A 140 44.98 51.92 8.56
N MET A 141 46.27 51.58 8.42
CA MET A 141 47.01 50.87 9.46
C MET A 141 47.26 51.78 10.67
N PHE A 142 47.56 53.07 10.47
CA PHE A 142 47.68 54.04 11.56
C PHE A 142 46.38 54.16 12.38
N MET A 143 45.23 54.25 11.71
CA MET A 143 43.90 54.26 12.35
C MET A 143 43.62 52.98 13.12
N ARG A 144 43.97 51.80 12.59
CA ARG A 144 43.86 50.51 13.31
C ARG A 144 44.76 50.46 14.54
N ILE A 145 46.01 50.93 14.44
CA ILE A 145 46.96 50.99 15.56
C ILE A 145 46.48 51.97 16.64
N ALA A 146 45.93 53.12 16.27
CA ALA A 146 45.32 54.08 17.19
C ALA A 146 44.09 53.50 17.90
N LYS A 147 43.20 52.81 17.16
CA LYS A 147 42.03 52.14 17.72
C LYS A 147 42.41 50.99 18.66
N ALA A 148 43.43 50.21 18.33
CA ALA A 148 43.93 49.13 19.18
C ALA A 148 44.60 49.66 20.46
N TYR A 149 45.31 50.79 20.38
CA TYR A 149 45.85 51.46 21.56
C TYR A 149 44.75 52.05 22.46
N ALA A 150 43.72 52.67 21.88
CA ALA A 150 42.56 53.14 22.62
C ALA A 150 41.84 51.98 23.35
N ALA A 151 41.56 50.89 22.62
CA ALA A 151 40.94 49.66 23.14
C ALA A 151 41.62 49.06 24.38
N LEU A 152 42.94 49.26 24.55
CA LEU A 152 43.72 48.70 25.64
C LEU A 152 44.14 49.72 26.71
N THR A 153 43.94 51.01 26.47
CA THR A 153 44.39 52.09 27.37
C THR A 153 43.23 52.82 28.04
N ASP A 154 42.05 52.83 27.41
CA ASP A 154 40.83 53.41 27.97
C ASP A 154 39.98 52.33 28.65
N GLU A 155 39.52 52.61 29.87
CA GLU A 155 38.82 51.63 30.73
C GLU A 155 37.44 51.27 30.16
N GLU A 156 36.74 52.24 29.54
CA GLU A 156 35.43 52.05 28.93
C GLU A 156 35.55 51.25 27.62
N SER A 157 36.45 51.67 26.71
CA SER A 157 36.76 50.94 25.47
C SER A 157 37.27 49.52 25.72
N ARG A 158 38.04 49.32 26.79
CA ARG A 158 38.53 48.01 27.20
C ARG A 158 37.41 47.11 27.70
N LYS A 159 36.55 47.61 28.60
CA LYS A 159 35.38 46.87 29.08
C LYS A 159 34.44 46.53 27.92
N ASN A 160 34.22 47.46 26.99
CA ASN A 160 33.44 47.23 25.78
C ASN A 160 34.02 46.10 24.92
N TRP A 161 35.34 46.04 24.77
CA TRP A 161 36.01 44.93 24.07
C TRP A 161 35.93 43.61 24.84
N GLU A 162 36.10 43.61 26.16
CA GLU A 162 35.99 42.40 27.01
C GLU A 162 34.54 41.85 27.06
N GLU A 163 33.52 42.70 26.95
CA GLU A 163 32.09 42.33 27.03
C GLU A 163 31.44 42.09 25.64
N HIS A 164 31.90 42.78 24.58
CA HIS A 164 31.29 42.75 23.24
C HIS A 164 32.25 42.41 22.09
N GLY A 165 33.54 42.13 22.35
CA GLY A 165 34.55 41.80 21.33
C GLY A 165 35.02 42.97 20.45
N ASN A 166 34.51 44.19 20.67
CA ASN A 166 34.86 45.39 19.90
C ASN A 166 34.94 46.62 20.83
N PRO A 167 36.01 47.46 20.75
CA PRO A 167 36.17 48.60 21.65
C PRO A 167 35.08 49.68 21.57
N ASP A 168 34.38 49.81 20.43
CA ASP A 168 33.31 50.81 20.30
C ASP A 168 31.98 50.37 20.95
N GLY A 169 31.94 49.21 21.62
CA GLY A 169 30.75 48.65 22.25
C GLY A 169 29.92 47.77 21.31
N PRO A 170 28.64 47.50 21.67
CA PRO A 170 27.76 46.60 20.92
C PRO A 170 27.55 47.08 19.48
N GLN A 171 28.03 46.32 18.51
CA GLN A 171 27.78 46.58 17.10
C GLN A 171 26.32 46.27 16.75
N ALA A 172 25.70 47.11 15.93
CA ALA A 172 24.37 46.85 15.40
C ALA A 172 24.39 45.57 14.55
N THR A 173 23.49 44.63 14.85
CA THR A 173 23.36 43.37 14.10
C THR A 173 22.87 43.64 12.68
N THR A 174 23.77 43.57 11.70
CA THR A 174 23.40 43.70 10.29
C THR A 174 22.83 42.38 9.76
N PHE A 175 21.56 42.39 9.37
CA PHE A 175 20.91 41.22 8.79
C PHE A 175 21.28 41.10 7.31
N GLY A 176 22.18 40.17 7.00
CA GLY A 176 22.57 39.81 5.64
C GLY A 176 21.67 38.73 5.03
N ILE A 177 21.32 38.86 3.75
CA ILE A 177 20.70 37.78 2.96
C ILE A 177 21.78 37.12 2.12
N ALA A 178 21.91 35.80 2.21
CA ALA A 178 22.88 34.99 1.45
C ALA A 178 22.58 34.90 -0.07
N LEU A 179 21.83 35.84 -0.66
CA LEU A 179 21.59 35.92 -2.09
C LEU A 179 22.60 36.90 -2.72
N PRO A 180 23.17 36.59 -3.90
CA PRO A 180 24.12 37.47 -4.56
C PRO A 180 23.47 38.80 -4.96
N ALA A 181 24.16 39.91 -4.69
CA ALA A 181 23.66 41.25 -5.01
C ALA A 181 23.29 41.42 -6.50
N TRP A 182 24.03 40.79 -7.42
CA TRP A 182 23.78 40.87 -8.87
C TRP A 182 22.39 40.38 -9.31
N ILE A 183 21.68 39.58 -8.50
CA ILE A 183 20.30 39.14 -8.80
C ILE A 183 19.30 40.28 -8.55
N VAL A 184 19.58 41.13 -7.54
CA VAL A 184 18.70 42.20 -7.05
C VAL A 184 19.08 43.57 -7.64
N ASP A 185 20.31 43.72 -8.14
CA ASP A 185 20.79 44.87 -8.89
C ASP A 185 19.81 45.35 -9.96
N GLN A 186 19.61 46.67 -10.06
CA GLN A 186 18.68 47.32 -10.99
C GLN A 186 18.88 46.93 -12.47
N LYS A 187 20.08 46.46 -12.85
CA LYS A 187 20.39 46.00 -14.21
C LYS A 187 19.74 44.65 -14.55
N ASN A 188 19.63 43.76 -13.57
CA ASN A 188 19.18 42.38 -13.75
C ASN A 188 17.80 42.13 -13.13
N SER A 189 17.38 42.94 -12.16
CA SER A 189 16.10 42.79 -11.45
C SER A 189 14.90 42.74 -12.40
N MET A 190 14.91 43.54 -13.49
CA MET A 190 13.88 43.50 -14.53
C MET A 190 13.82 42.16 -15.27
N LEU A 191 14.97 41.53 -15.54
CA LEU A 191 15.03 40.19 -16.17
C LEU A 191 14.59 39.10 -15.19
N VAL A 192 15.00 39.18 -13.93
CA VAL A 192 14.60 38.23 -12.88
C VAL A 192 13.09 38.32 -12.63
N LEU A 193 12.53 39.54 -12.56
CA LEU A 193 11.09 39.77 -12.44
C LEU A 193 10.32 39.26 -13.65
N LEU A 194 10.84 39.44 -14.87
CA LEU A 194 10.24 38.90 -16.11
C LEU A 194 10.24 37.36 -16.09
N VAL A 195 11.35 36.72 -15.72
CA VAL A 195 11.44 35.25 -15.62
C VAL A 195 10.49 34.73 -14.53
N TYR A 196 10.40 35.40 -13.39
CA TYR A 196 9.45 35.07 -12.32
C TYR A 196 7.99 35.22 -12.79
N GLY A 197 7.67 36.33 -13.44
CA GLY A 197 6.35 36.57 -14.04
C GLY A 197 5.98 35.51 -15.08
N LEU A 198 6.91 35.13 -15.96
CA LEU A 198 6.71 34.05 -16.93
C LEU A 198 6.51 32.70 -16.24
N ALA A 199 7.29 32.40 -15.19
CA ALA A 199 7.15 31.17 -14.42
C ALA A 199 5.76 31.05 -13.75
N PHE A 200 5.26 32.10 -13.12
CA PHE A 200 4.00 32.07 -12.39
C PHE A 200 2.75 32.38 -13.22
N MET A 201 2.86 33.18 -14.29
CA MET A 201 1.70 33.55 -15.15
C MET A 201 1.57 32.67 -16.39
N VAL A 202 2.64 31.99 -16.84
CA VAL A 202 2.62 31.14 -18.02
C VAL A 202 2.93 29.69 -17.68
N ILE A 203 4.11 29.39 -17.13
CA ILE A 203 4.54 28.00 -16.94
C ILE A 203 3.65 27.28 -15.93
N LEU A 204 3.40 27.86 -14.75
CA LEU A 204 2.57 27.23 -13.72
C LEU A 204 1.13 27.00 -14.20
N PRO A 205 0.39 27.99 -14.76
CA PRO A 205 -0.95 27.75 -15.31
C PRO A 205 -0.97 26.76 -16.47
N VAL A 206 0.02 26.76 -17.37
CA VAL A 206 0.09 25.79 -18.47
C VAL A 206 0.36 24.37 -17.97
N VAL A 207 1.26 24.20 -16.98
CA VAL A 207 1.57 22.89 -16.40
C VAL A 207 0.40 22.35 -15.58
N VAL A 208 -0.15 23.16 -14.67
CA VAL A 208 -1.31 22.77 -13.83
C VAL A 208 -2.53 22.53 -14.70
N GLY A 209 -2.83 23.41 -15.66
CA GLY A 209 -3.92 23.24 -16.62
C GLY A 209 -3.75 21.99 -17.47
N SER A 210 -2.57 21.76 -18.06
CA SER A 210 -2.30 20.55 -18.86
C SER A 210 -2.40 19.25 -18.04
N TRP A 211 -1.97 19.27 -16.78
CA TRP A 211 -2.13 18.16 -15.86
C TRP A 211 -3.61 17.93 -15.51
N TRP A 212 -4.34 18.99 -15.15
CA TRP A 212 -5.75 18.94 -14.77
C TRP A 212 -6.63 18.47 -15.93
N TYR A 213 -6.55 19.11 -17.11
CA TYR A 213 -7.27 18.70 -18.33
C TYR A 213 -6.92 17.30 -18.83
N LYS A 214 -5.79 16.73 -18.40
CA LYS A 214 -5.44 15.32 -18.65
C LYS A 214 -6.01 14.40 -17.58
N SER A 215 -6.00 14.82 -16.32
CA SER A 215 -6.49 14.06 -15.16
C SER A 215 -8.01 13.89 -15.18
N ILE A 216 -8.77 14.97 -15.39
CA ILE A 216 -10.25 14.97 -15.37
C ILE A 216 -10.92 14.12 -16.47
N ARG A 217 -10.15 13.54 -17.40
CA ARG A 217 -10.66 12.62 -18.41
C ARG A 217 -10.83 11.19 -17.90
N TYR A 218 -10.24 10.89 -16.74
CA TYR A 218 -10.19 9.56 -16.15
C TYR A 218 -11.01 9.51 -14.86
N SER A 219 -11.70 8.38 -14.66
CA SER A 219 -12.27 7.96 -13.38
C SER A 219 -11.15 7.64 -12.38
N GLY A 220 -11.48 7.46 -11.09
CA GLY A 220 -10.52 7.08 -10.05
C GLY A 220 -9.73 5.82 -10.40
N ASP A 221 -10.37 4.85 -11.06
CA ASP A 221 -9.78 3.60 -11.55
C ASP A 221 -8.95 3.74 -12.85
N GLN A 222 -8.59 4.97 -13.27
CA GLN A 222 -7.76 5.27 -14.45
C GLN A 222 -8.35 4.82 -15.80
N ILE A 223 -9.69 4.83 -15.89
CA ILE A 223 -10.49 4.49 -17.07
C ILE A 223 -11.14 5.76 -17.62
N LEU A 224 -11.35 5.90 -18.93
CA LEU A 224 -11.92 7.13 -19.49
C LEU A 224 -13.37 7.32 -19.04
N ILE A 225 -13.73 8.51 -18.56
CA ILE A 225 -15.10 8.83 -18.14
C ILE A 225 -16.11 8.60 -19.28
N ARG A 226 -15.71 8.84 -20.54
CA ARG A 226 -16.52 8.54 -21.73
C ARG A 226 -16.85 7.05 -21.87
N THR A 227 -15.96 6.16 -21.44
CA THR A 227 -16.23 4.72 -21.39
C THR A 227 -17.20 4.36 -20.29
N THR A 228 -17.03 4.92 -19.10
CA THR A 228 -17.99 4.78 -17.99
C THR A 228 -19.39 5.22 -18.44
N GLN A 229 -19.52 6.36 -19.13
CA GLN A 229 -20.78 6.84 -19.73
C GLN A 229 -21.38 5.84 -20.73
N ILE A 230 -20.57 5.27 -21.63
CA ILE A 230 -21.00 4.23 -22.58
C ILE A 230 -21.53 2.98 -21.85
N TYR A 231 -20.84 2.55 -20.79
CA TYR A 231 -21.26 1.42 -19.98
C TYR A 231 -22.56 1.72 -19.22
N THR A 232 -22.67 2.87 -18.55
CA THR A 232 -23.90 3.30 -17.85
C THR A 232 -25.10 3.32 -18.80
N TYR A 233 -24.94 3.90 -20.00
CA TYR A 233 -25.99 3.90 -21.02
C TYR A 233 -26.43 2.49 -21.42
N PHE A 234 -25.50 1.58 -21.72
CA PHE A 234 -25.87 0.23 -22.16
C PHE A 234 -26.36 -0.68 -21.05
N VAL A 235 -25.84 -0.56 -19.82
CA VAL A 235 -26.35 -1.30 -18.65
C VAL A 235 -27.77 -0.86 -18.34
N TYR A 236 -28.04 0.45 -18.30
CA TYR A 236 -29.38 1.02 -18.13
C TYR A 236 -30.35 0.54 -19.23
N LYS A 237 -29.95 0.66 -20.50
CA LYS A 237 -30.76 0.25 -21.66
C LYS A 237 -31.01 -1.26 -21.73
N THR A 238 -30.09 -2.10 -21.25
CA THR A 238 -30.18 -3.57 -21.35
C THR A 238 -30.00 -4.27 -20.00
N ARG A 239 -31.06 -4.23 -19.18
CA ARG A 239 -31.15 -4.82 -17.82
C ARG A 239 -30.54 -6.22 -17.67
N ASN A 240 -30.78 -7.11 -18.64
CA ASN A 240 -30.20 -8.45 -18.70
C ASN A 240 -29.26 -8.57 -19.91
N MET A 241 -27.96 -8.49 -19.67
CA MET A 241 -26.93 -8.64 -20.69
C MET A 241 -26.49 -10.11 -20.78
N ASP A 242 -26.79 -10.74 -21.92
CA ASP A 242 -26.19 -12.01 -22.28
C ASP A 242 -24.69 -11.85 -22.58
N MET A 243 -23.93 -12.94 -22.49
CA MET A 243 -22.47 -12.92 -22.74
C MET A 243 -22.11 -12.30 -24.11
N LYS A 244 -22.96 -12.46 -25.15
CA LYS A 244 -22.71 -11.87 -26.48
C LYS A 244 -22.95 -10.37 -26.52
N ARG A 245 -23.96 -9.83 -25.83
CA ARG A 245 -24.17 -8.38 -25.66
C ARG A 245 -23.06 -7.78 -24.81
N LEU A 246 -22.68 -8.42 -23.71
CA LEU A 246 -21.62 -7.96 -22.83
C LEU A 246 -20.27 -7.83 -23.55
N ILE A 247 -19.84 -8.86 -24.28
CA ILE A 247 -18.61 -8.81 -25.12
C ILE A 247 -18.67 -7.66 -26.14
N MET A 248 -19.86 -7.37 -26.69
CA MET A 248 -20.04 -6.26 -27.62
C MET A 248 -19.98 -4.89 -26.93
N VAL A 249 -20.56 -4.73 -25.74
CA VAL A 249 -20.50 -3.50 -24.92
C VAL A 249 -19.07 -3.23 -24.47
N LEU A 250 -18.35 -4.24 -23.97
CA LEU A 250 -16.94 -4.15 -23.59
C LEU A 250 -16.07 -3.68 -24.77
N ALA A 251 -16.32 -4.19 -25.98
CA ALA A 251 -15.61 -3.78 -27.19
C ALA A 251 -15.93 -2.35 -27.65
N GLY A 252 -17.03 -1.75 -27.18
CA GLY A 252 -17.42 -0.37 -27.48
C GLY A 252 -16.65 0.71 -26.70
N ALA A 253 -15.73 0.31 -25.82
CA ALA A 253 -14.98 1.21 -24.94
C ALA A 253 -14.11 2.22 -25.70
N SER A 254 -14.01 3.47 -25.21
CA SER A 254 -13.23 4.54 -25.85
C SER A 254 -11.71 4.35 -25.70
N GLU A 255 -11.26 3.45 -24.83
CA GLU A 255 -9.84 3.03 -24.69
C GLU A 255 -9.31 2.39 -25.96
N PHE A 256 -10.19 1.81 -26.79
CA PHE A 256 -9.86 1.17 -28.05
C PHE A 256 -10.07 2.10 -29.26
N ASP A 257 -10.57 3.32 -29.04
CA ASP A 257 -10.77 4.32 -30.08
C ASP A 257 -9.51 5.19 -30.24
N PRO A 258 -8.83 5.15 -31.40
CA PRO A 258 -7.63 5.97 -31.67
C PRO A 258 -7.86 7.48 -31.53
N GLN A 259 -9.11 7.95 -31.59
CA GLN A 259 -9.44 9.37 -31.40
C GLN A 259 -9.23 9.83 -29.95
N TYR A 260 -9.51 8.95 -28.98
CA TYR A 260 -9.47 9.27 -27.55
C TYR A 260 -8.20 8.70 -26.89
N ASN A 261 -7.70 7.57 -27.37
CA ASN A 261 -6.49 6.93 -26.86
C ASN A 261 -5.44 6.72 -27.97
N LYS A 262 -4.30 7.41 -27.84
CA LYS A 262 -3.19 7.33 -28.80
C LYS A 262 -2.48 5.97 -28.83
N ASP A 263 -2.66 5.14 -27.81
CA ASP A 263 -2.12 3.78 -27.78
C ASP A 263 -2.93 2.81 -28.67
N ALA A 264 -4.20 3.14 -28.96
CA ALA A 264 -5.06 2.32 -29.81
C ALA A 264 -4.68 2.49 -31.29
N THR A 265 -4.38 1.38 -31.95
CA THR A 265 -3.87 1.38 -33.33
C THR A 265 -4.94 0.96 -34.34
N SER A 266 -5.13 1.75 -35.39
CA SER A 266 -5.97 1.44 -36.57
C SER A 266 -5.11 1.47 -37.83
N ARG A 267 -5.17 0.42 -38.66
CA ARG A 267 -4.34 0.25 -39.86
C ARG A 267 -5.24 -0.04 -41.07
N PRO A 268 -4.93 0.46 -42.28
CA PRO A 268 -5.71 0.14 -43.48
C PRO A 268 -5.82 -1.37 -43.78
N ALA A 269 -4.81 -2.16 -43.38
CA ALA A 269 -4.81 -3.62 -43.49
C ALA A 269 -5.91 -4.31 -42.64
N ASP A 270 -6.38 -3.67 -41.56
CA ASP A 270 -7.43 -4.22 -40.69
C ASP A 270 -8.75 -4.40 -41.48
N ASN A 271 -8.99 -3.56 -42.49
CA ASN A 271 -10.15 -3.65 -43.39
C ASN A 271 -10.18 -4.95 -44.22
N ILE A 272 -9.05 -5.67 -44.33
CA ILE A 272 -8.94 -6.96 -45.04
C ILE A 272 -8.92 -8.12 -44.03
N LEU A 273 -8.09 -8.00 -42.98
CA LEU A 273 -7.89 -9.06 -42.00
C LEU A 273 -9.11 -9.29 -41.09
N ILE A 274 -9.78 -8.23 -40.65
CA ILE A 274 -10.92 -8.35 -39.72
C ILE A 274 -12.13 -9.04 -40.40
N PRO A 275 -12.52 -8.71 -41.66
CA PRO A 275 -13.54 -9.49 -42.37
C PRO A 275 -13.19 -10.96 -42.64
N GLN A 276 -11.91 -11.33 -42.76
CA GLN A 276 -11.48 -12.73 -42.86
C GLN A 276 -11.74 -13.47 -41.54
N LEU A 277 -11.25 -12.93 -40.42
CA LEU A 277 -11.47 -13.48 -39.08
C LEU A 277 -12.97 -13.56 -38.72
N ILE A 278 -13.79 -12.61 -39.17
CA ILE A 278 -15.26 -12.66 -38.98
C ILE A 278 -15.87 -13.90 -39.65
N ARG A 279 -15.41 -14.27 -40.86
CA ARG A 279 -15.88 -15.47 -41.57
C ARG A 279 -15.46 -16.75 -40.86
N GLU A 280 -14.23 -16.79 -40.35
CA GLU A 280 -13.68 -17.95 -39.62
C GLU A 280 -14.38 -18.16 -38.27
N ILE A 281 -14.70 -17.09 -37.54
CA ILE A 281 -15.42 -17.17 -36.26
C ILE A 281 -16.90 -17.52 -36.46
N GLY A 282 -17.53 -17.06 -37.56
CA GLY A 282 -18.92 -17.33 -37.96
C GLY A 282 -20.03 -16.82 -37.03
N SER A 283 -19.71 -16.57 -35.76
CA SER A 283 -20.67 -16.32 -34.67
C SER A 283 -20.96 -14.83 -34.41
N ILE A 284 -20.47 -13.94 -35.25
CA ILE A 284 -20.53 -12.49 -35.06
C ILE A 284 -21.77 -11.93 -35.76
N ASN A 285 -22.79 -11.60 -34.97
CA ASN A 285 -23.97 -10.92 -35.50
C ASN A 285 -23.62 -9.45 -35.83
N LEU A 286 -23.48 -9.18 -37.13
CA LEU A 286 -23.22 -7.87 -37.73
C LEU A 286 -24.48 -7.00 -37.90
N LYS A 287 -25.68 -7.54 -37.71
CA LYS A 287 -26.95 -6.87 -38.09
C LYS A 287 -27.45 -5.82 -37.09
N LYS A 288 -26.74 -5.55 -35.98
CA LYS A 288 -27.17 -4.60 -34.95
C LYS A 288 -26.47 -3.25 -35.13
N ASN A 289 -27.18 -2.30 -35.76
CA ASN A 289 -26.67 -0.95 -36.02
C ASN A 289 -26.87 0.00 -34.82
N GLU A 290 -26.22 -0.31 -33.70
CA GLU A 290 -26.19 0.56 -32.51
C GLU A 290 -24.79 1.20 -32.35
N PRO A 291 -24.60 2.51 -32.57
CA PRO A 291 -23.34 3.17 -32.25
C PRO A 291 -23.11 3.21 -30.72
N PRO A 292 -21.84 3.19 -30.24
CA PRO A 292 -20.58 3.05 -30.98
C PRO A 292 -20.24 1.60 -31.36
N LEU A 293 -21.10 0.62 -31.07
CA LEU A 293 -20.79 -0.81 -31.15
C LEU A 293 -20.50 -1.30 -32.58
N THR A 294 -20.96 -0.55 -33.59
CA THR A 294 -20.68 -0.76 -35.02
C THR A 294 -19.40 -0.13 -35.54
N TYR A 295 -18.73 0.75 -34.78
CA TYR A 295 -17.56 1.45 -35.29
C TYR A 295 -16.40 0.48 -35.57
N PRO A 296 -15.52 0.75 -36.56
CA PRO A 296 -14.48 -0.18 -36.98
C PRO A 296 -13.56 -0.65 -35.85
N TYR A 297 -13.23 0.24 -34.90
CA TYR A 297 -12.41 -0.11 -33.72
C TYR A 297 -13.13 -1.11 -32.79
N SER A 298 -14.45 -0.93 -32.59
CA SER A 298 -15.27 -1.79 -31.74
C SER A 298 -15.44 -3.17 -32.39
N LEU A 299 -15.68 -3.21 -33.71
CA LEU A 299 -15.72 -4.47 -34.46
C LEU A 299 -14.37 -5.20 -34.45
N LYS A 300 -13.25 -4.50 -34.67
CA LYS A 300 -11.88 -5.05 -34.53
C LYS A 300 -11.68 -5.64 -33.14
N THR A 301 -11.97 -4.88 -32.10
CA THR A 301 -11.82 -5.30 -30.69
C THR A 301 -12.66 -6.55 -30.38
N ARG A 302 -13.93 -6.55 -30.78
CA ARG A 302 -14.86 -7.68 -30.59
C ARG A 302 -14.36 -8.94 -31.28
N VAL A 303 -13.82 -8.83 -32.50
CA VAL A 303 -13.24 -9.94 -33.26
C VAL A 303 -11.99 -10.48 -32.56
N LEU A 304 -11.06 -9.62 -32.14
CA LEU A 304 -9.83 -10.02 -31.45
C LEU A 304 -10.10 -10.68 -30.09
N LEU A 305 -11.09 -10.20 -29.33
CA LEU A 305 -11.50 -10.85 -28.08
C LEU A 305 -12.15 -12.21 -28.33
N LEU A 306 -13.04 -12.34 -29.33
CA LEU A 306 -13.63 -13.64 -29.67
C LEU A 306 -12.62 -14.64 -30.22
N ALA A 307 -11.63 -14.19 -30.98
CA ALA A 307 -10.50 -15.00 -31.43
C ALA A 307 -9.66 -15.52 -30.25
N HIS A 308 -9.36 -14.66 -29.26
CA HIS A 308 -8.68 -15.04 -28.00
C HIS A 308 -9.45 -16.11 -27.23
N LEU A 309 -10.74 -15.87 -26.98
CA LEU A 309 -11.62 -16.82 -26.25
C LEU A 309 -11.76 -18.17 -26.98
N SER A 310 -11.61 -18.18 -28.30
CA SER A 310 -11.66 -19.39 -29.14
C SER A 310 -10.27 -19.98 -29.42
N ARG A 311 -9.20 -19.43 -28.85
CA ARG A 311 -7.79 -19.83 -29.04
C ARG A 311 -7.35 -19.90 -30.52
N MET A 312 -7.92 -19.04 -31.35
CA MET A 312 -7.63 -18.94 -32.78
C MET A 312 -6.27 -18.28 -33.01
N GLN A 313 -5.48 -18.82 -33.95
CA GLN A 313 -4.20 -18.21 -34.35
C GLN A 313 -4.44 -16.98 -35.21
N ILE A 314 -3.84 -15.85 -34.84
CA ILE A 314 -3.96 -14.57 -35.55
C ILE A 314 -2.59 -14.05 -36.06
N PRO A 315 -2.56 -13.20 -37.12
CA PRO A 315 -1.33 -12.60 -37.62
C PRO A 315 -0.58 -11.77 -36.57
N GLU A 316 0.76 -11.74 -36.64
CA GLU A 316 1.62 -11.07 -35.65
C GLU A 316 1.28 -9.58 -35.44
N THR A 317 0.90 -8.88 -36.50
CA THR A 317 0.43 -7.48 -36.44
C THR A 317 -0.81 -7.32 -35.55
N LEU A 318 -1.75 -8.26 -35.61
CA LEU A 318 -2.95 -8.26 -34.78
C LEU A 318 -2.71 -8.85 -33.38
N LYS A 319 -1.65 -9.64 -33.18
CA LYS A 319 -1.25 -10.10 -31.83
C LYS A 319 -0.87 -8.94 -30.92
N GLU A 320 -0.14 -7.93 -31.42
CA GLU A 320 0.19 -6.76 -30.60
C GLU A 320 -1.08 -5.99 -30.17
N ASP A 321 -2.04 -5.85 -31.08
CA ASP A 321 -3.33 -5.19 -30.81
C ASP A 321 -4.19 -6.03 -29.84
N GLN A 322 -4.19 -7.36 -29.96
CA GLN A 322 -4.85 -8.28 -29.03
C GLN A 322 -4.17 -8.26 -27.64
N GLN A 323 -2.85 -8.19 -27.57
CA GLN A 323 -2.12 -8.04 -26.30
C GLN A 323 -2.44 -6.71 -25.62
N PHE A 324 -2.55 -5.61 -26.38
CA PHE A 324 -2.98 -4.31 -25.84
C PHE A 324 -4.41 -4.37 -25.30
N LEU A 325 -5.33 -4.97 -26.07
CA LEU A 325 -6.72 -5.20 -25.68
C LEU A 325 -6.82 -5.94 -24.34
N LEU A 326 -6.19 -7.11 -24.22
CA LEU A 326 -6.30 -7.97 -23.04
C LEU A 326 -5.81 -7.28 -21.75
N LYS A 327 -4.79 -6.42 -21.84
CA LYS A 327 -4.31 -5.62 -20.69
C LYS A 327 -5.32 -4.61 -20.18
N LYS A 328 -6.16 -4.06 -21.07
CA LYS A 328 -7.23 -3.12 -20.68
C LYS A 328 -8.50 -3.82 -20.22
N CYS A 329 -8.80 -5.02 -20.75
CA CYS A 329 -10.04 -5.73 -20.45
C CYS A 329 -10.33 -5.94 -18.96
N SER A 330 -9.31 -6.25 -18.13
CA SER A 330 -9.52 -6.51 -16.69
C SER A 330 -10.01 -5.27 -15.93
N ALA A 331 -9.38 -4.12 -16.16
CA ALA A 331 -9.81 -2.85 -15.58
C ALA A 331 -11.21 -2.45 -16.09
N LEU A 332 -11.45 -2.59 -17.39
CA LEU A 332 -12.74 -2.28 -18.00
C LEU A 332 -13.89 -3.16 -17.50
N LEU A 333 -13.63 -4.44 -17.23
CA LEU A 333 -14.64 -5.35 -16.67
C LEU A 333 -14.94 -5.05 -15.20
N GLN A 334 -13.95 -4.63 -14.42
CA GLN A 334 -14.19 -4.11 -13.07
C GLN A 334 -15.06 -2.84 -13.12
N GLU A 335 -14.87 -1.94 -14.09
CA GLU A 335 -15.72 -0.75 -14.22
C GLU A 335 -17.16 -1.09 -14.65
N VAL A 336 -17.37 -2.09 -15.52
CA VAL A 336 -18.74 -2.58 -15.81
C VAL A 336 -19.38 -3.14 -14.53
N VAL A 337 -18.62 -3.85 -13.68
CA VAL A 337 -19.09 -4.30 -12.36
C VAL A 337 -19.44 -3.11 -11.46
N ASN A 338 -18.57 -2.11 -11.35
CA ASN A 338 -18.80 -0.87 -10.58
C ASN A 338 -20.10 -0.17 -11.02
N VAL A 339 -20.27 0.05 -12.33
CA VAL A 339 -21.44 0.70 -12.93
C VAL A 339 -22.74 -0.09 -12.68
N ILE A 340 -22.70 -1.42 -12.80
CA ILE A 340 -23.86 -2.27 -12.47
C ILE A 340 -24.24 -2.09 -10.99
N CYS A 341 -23.26 -2.08 -10.09
CA CYS A 341 -23.52 -1.92 -8.65
C CYS A 341 -24.09 -0.54 -8.31
N GLN A 342 -23.52 0.54 -8.87
CA GLN A 342 -24.03 1.90 -8.71
C GLN A 342 -25.49 2.03 -9.18
N LEU A 343 -25.84 1.45 -10.33
CA LEU A 343 -27.20 1.45 -10.85
C LEU A 343 -28.17 0.61 -9.99
N ILE A 344 -27.71 -0.47 -9.35
CA ILE A 344 -28.53 -1.24 -8.39
C ILE A 344 -28.81 -0.42 -7.11
N ILE A 345 -27.82 0.34 -6.62
CA ILE A 345 -27.98 1.20 -5.44
C ILE A 345 -28.95 2.35 -5.73
N MET A 346 -28.76 3.04 -6.86
CA MET A 346 -29.63 4.14 -7.29
C MET A 346 -31.08 3.68 -7.52
N ALA A 347 -31.28 2.43 -7.94
CA ALA A 347 -32.60 1.79 -8.07
C ALA A 347 -33.23 1.33 -6.74
N ARG A 348 -32.50 1.43 -5.62
CA ARG A 348 -32.99 1.14 -4.27
C ARG A 348 -33.25 2.39 -3.45
N SER A 349 -32.46 3.45 -3.66
CA SER A 349 -32.60 4.70 -2.93
C SER A 349 -33.71 5.60 -3.47
N ARG A 350 -34.17 5.39 -4.71
CA ARG A 350 -35.34 6.09 -5.27
C ARG A 350 -36.59 5.23 -5.10
N GLU A 351 -37.57 5.72 -4.34
CA GLU A 351 -38.91 5.10 -4.25
C GLU A 351 -39.70 5.21 -5.56
N GLU A 352 -39.35 6.16 -6.43
CA GLU A 352 -39.96 6.34 -7.74
C GLU A 352 -39.68 5.17 -8.68
N ARG A 353 -40.76 4.47 -9.06
CA ARG A 353 -40.80 3.14 -9.70
C ARG A 353 -40.19 3.03 -11.12
N GLU A 354 -39.58 4.08 -11.65
CA GLU A 354 -39.12 4.12 -13.04
C GLU A 354 -37.79 3.38 -13.27
N LEU A 355 -36.85 3.47 -12.33
CA LEU A 355 -35.52 2.87 -12.45
C LEU A 355 -35.54 1.39 -12.02
N ARG A 356 -35.69 0.47 -12.97
CA ARG A 356 -35.59 -0.98 -12.68
C ARG A 356 -34.12 -1.42 -12.57
N PRO A 357 -33.71 -2.12 -11.50
CA PRO A 357 -32.31 -2.53 -11.32
C PRO A 357 -31.84 -3.52 -12.39
N PRO A 358 -30.56 -3.44 -12.82
CA PRO A 358 -29.89 -4.50 -13.59
C PRO A 358 -30.04 -5.87 -12.94
N SER A 359 -30.14 -6.94 -13.74
CA SER A 359 -30.28 -8.29 -13.21
C SER A 359 -28.95 -8.85 -12.67
N LEU A 360 -29.02 -9.64 -11.60
CA LEU A 360 -27.86 -10.37 -11.03
C LEU A 360 -27.12 -11.19 -12.11
N SER A 361 -27.84 -11.77 -13.07
CA SER A 361 -27.24 -12.48 -14.22
C SER A 361 -26.26 -11.62 -15.03
N SER A 362 -26.52 -10.32 -15.19
CA SER A 362 -25.62 -9.39 -15.90
C SER A 362 -24.32 -9.21 -15.12
N LEU A 363 -24.41 -9.01 -13.80
CA LEU A 363 -23.27 -8.88 -12.89
C LEU A 363 -22.40 -10.15 -12.93
N GLU A 364 -23.02 -11.32 -12.79
CA GLU A 364 -22.29 -12.59 -12.85
C GLU A 364 -21.66 -12.85 -14.22
N ASN A 365 -22.30 -12.44 -15.32
CA ASN A 365 -21.72 -12.55 -16.65
C ASN A 365 -20.47 -11.67 -16.81
N CYS A 366 -20.42 -10.50 -16.15
CA CYS A 366 -19.22 -9.65 -16.11
C CYS A 366 -18.07 -10.33 -15.37
N MET A 367 -18.34 -10.90 -14.19
CA MET A 367 -17.36 -11.64 -13.41
C MET A 367 -16.84 -12.88 -14.15
N LYS A 368 -17.72 -13.63 -14.82
CA LYS A 368 -17.36 -14.77 -15.68
C LYS A 368 -16.52 -14.34 -16.89
N LEU A 369 -16.81 -13.17 -17.48
CA LEU A 369 -16.01 -12.61 -18.58
C LEU A 369 -14.61 -12.16 -18.11
N SER A 370 -14.45 -11.76 -16.84
CA SER A 370 -13.19 -11.74 -16.07
C SER A 370 -12.36 -13.00 -16.35
N GLN A 371 -12.79 -14.10 -15.74
CA GLN A 371 -12.14 -15.42 -15.79
C GLN A 371 -11.87 -15.89 -17.23
N MET A 372 -12.86 -15.75 -18.12
CA MET A 372 -12.76 -16.11 -19.54
C MET A 372 -11.65 -15.35 -20.27
N THR A 373 -11.53 -14.05 -20.02
CA THR A 373 -10.53 -13.19 -20.68
C THR A 373 -9.12 -13.48 -20.16
N VAL A 374 -8.98 -13.69 -18.84
CA VAL A 374 -7.70 -14.07 -18.21
C VAL A 374 -7.23 -15.45 -18.70
N GLN A 375 -8.13 -16.43 -18.79
CA GLN A 375 -7.74 -17.82 -19.13
C GLN A 375 -7.79 -18.15 -20.64
N GLY A 376 -8.32 -17.26 -21.47
CA GLY A 376 -8.48 -17.49 -22.92
C GLY A 376 -9.41 -18.67 -23.21
N LEU A 377 -10.60 -18.66 -22.59
CA LEU A 377 -11.56 -19.76 -22.60
C LEU A 377 -13.01 -19.27 -22.68
N GLN A 378 -13.86 -20.04 -23.36
CA GLN A 378 -15.31 -19.79 -23.41
C GLN A 378 -16.04 -20.44 -22.23
N GLN A 379 -17.10 -19.79 -21.72
CA GLN A 379 -17.88 -20.21 -20.54
C GLN A 379 -18.34 -21.68 -20.51
N PHE A 380 -18.51 -22.33 -21.68
CA PHE A 380 -19.02 -23.69 -21.81
C PHE A 380 -17.93 -24.75 -22.03
N LYS A 381 -16.66 -24.34 -22.09
CA LYS A 381 -15.50 -25.23 -22.17
C LYS A 381 -15.12 -25.73 -20.77
N SER A 382 -14.47 -26.89 -20.68
CA SER A 382 -14.09 -27.47 -19.39
C SER A 382 -12.99 -26.64 -18.69
N PRO A 383 -13.07 -26.41 -17.36
CA PRO A 383 -12.01 -25.76 -16.59
C PRO A 383 -10.63 -26.43 -16.70
N LEU A 384 -10.56 -27.72 -17.03
CA LEU A 384 -9.28 -28.44 -17.17
C LEU A 384 -8.40 -27.90 -18.31
N LEU A 385 -8.98 -27.19 -19.29
CA LEU A 385 -8.24 -26.54 -20.39
C LEU A 385 -7.42 -25.32 -19.94
N GLN A 386 -7.48 -24.93 -18.67
CA GLN A 386 -6.56 -23.95 -18.06
C GLN A 386 -5.15 -24.54 -17.86
N LEU A 387 -5.04 -25.86 -17.73
CA LEU A 387 -3.77 -26.56 -17.48
C LEU A 387 -2.91 -26.64 -18.76
N PRO A 388 -1.56 -26.63 -18.63
CA PRO A 388 -0.66 -26.78 -19.78
C PRO A 388 -0.81 -28.17 -20.42
N PHE A 389 -0.52 -28.25 -21.72
CA PHE A 389 -0.52 -29.48 -22.53
C PHE A 389 -1.88 -30.22 -22.65
N ILE A 390 -2.96 -29.69 -22.05
CA ILE A 390 -4.32 -30.22 -22.21
C ILE A 390 -5.04 -29.49 -23.34
N GLU A 391 -5.27 -30.24 -24.43
CA GLU A 391 -6.05 -29.80 -25.60
C GLU A 391 -7.43 -30.49 -25.61
N GLU A 392 -8.33 -30.07 -26.49
CA GLU A 392 -9.71 -30.59 -26.52
C GLU A 392 -9.77 -32.09 -26.83
N ASP A 393 -8.84 -32.62 -27.62
CA ASP A 393 -8.74 -34.05 -27.93
C ASP A 393 -8.24 -34.88 -26.74
N HIS A 394 -7.28 -34.33 -25.97
CA HIS A 394 -6.84 -34.92 -24.71
C HIS A 394 -7.99 -34.94 -23.68
N LEU A 395 -8.79 -33.88 -23.63
CA LEU A 395 -9.91 -33.78 -22.71
C LEU A 395 -11.00 -34.84 -22.97
N ARG A 396 -11.24 -35.22 -24.23
CA ARG A 396 -12.16 -36.33 -24.56
C ARG A 396 -11.70 -37.65 -23.96
N ARG A 397 -10.39 -37.90 -23.86
CA ARG A 397 -9.80 -39.11 -23.27
C ARG A 397 -9.88 -39.08 -21.73
N VAL A 398 -9.64 -37.91 -21.14
CA VAL A 398 -9.67 -37.68 -19.68
C VAL A 398 -11.09 -37.72 -19.12
N SER A 399 -12.02 -36.99 -19.72
CA SER A 399 -13.40 -36.81 -19.23
C SER A 399 -14.27 -38.06 -19.43
N ASN A 400 -14.08 -38.80 -20.52
CA ASN A 400 -14.82 -40.04 -20.80
C ASN A 400 -14.15 -41.30 -20.20
N HIS A 401 -13.20 -41.16 -19.28
CA HIS A 401 -12.52 -42.30 -18.69
C HIS A 401 -13.48 -43.13 -17.82
N LYS A 402 -13.68 -44.41 -18.16
CA LYS A 402 -14.71 -45.27 -17.54
C LYS A 402 -14.63 -45.36 -16.01
N LYS A 403 -13.43 -45.25 -15.43
CA LYS A 403 -13.17 -45.33 -13.98
C LYS A 403 -13.27 -43.97 -13.27
N PHE A 404 -13.06 -42.84 -13.96
CA PHE A 404 -12.86 -41.52 -13.33
C PHE A 404 -13.70 -40.44 -14.01
N LYS A 405 -14.67 -39.86 -13.29
CA LYS A 405 -15.58 -38.82 -13.80
C LYS A 405 -15.10 -37.42 -13.39
N ILE A 406 -13.97 -37.00 -13.93
CA ILE A 406 -13.31 -35.73 -13.58
C ILE A 406 -14.00 -34.57 -14.28
N LYS A 407 -14.48 -33.58 -13.51
CA LYS A 407 -15.13 -32.37 -14.04
C LYS A 407 -14.42 -31.09 -13.59
N SER A 408 -13.93 -31.06 -12.36
CA SER A 408 -13.23 -29.93 -11.75
C SER A 408 -11.72 -30.18 -11.63
N ILE A 409 -10.96 -29.11 -11.41
CA ILE A 409 -9.54 -29.21 -11.09
C ILE A 409 -9.33 -29.85 -9.71
N ARG A 410 -10.24 -29.62 -8.75
CA ARG A 410 -10.21 -30.25 -7.42
C ARG A 410 -10.35 -31.77 -7.51
N ASP A 411 -11.20 -32.27 -8.40
CA ASP A 411 -11.37 -33.72 -8.65
C ASP A 411 -10.06 -34.37 -9.16
N LEU A 412 -9.19 -33.59 -9.82
CA LEU A 412 -7.90 -34.05 -10.32
C LEU A 412 -6.82 -34.03 -9.23
N VAL A 413 -6.92 -33.08 -8.28
CA VAL A 413 -5.99 -32.97 -7.14
C VAL A 413 -6.16 -34.16 -6.19
N SER A 414 -7.40 -34.53 -5.85
CA SER A 414 -7.72 -35.59 -4.87
C SER A 414 -7.45 -37.03 -5.36
N MET A 415 -7.01 -37.23 -6.61
CA MET A 415 -6.67 -38.55 -7.13
C MET A 415 -5.31 -39.05 -6.63
N LYS A 416 -5.22 -40.36 -6.30
CA LYS A 416 -3.95 -41.05 -6.01
C LYS A 416 -2.97 -40.87 -7.19
N GLU A 417 -1.69 -40.70 -6.89
CA GLU A 417 -0.66 -40.31 -7.88
C GLU A 417 -0.56 -41.28 -9.06
N SER A 418 -0.65 -42.58 -8.80
CA SER A 418 -0.64 -43.66 -9.80
C SER A 418 -1.78 -43.55 -10.81
N ASP A 419 -3.00 -43.25 -10.34
CA ASP A 419 -4.17 -43.06 -11.19
C ASP A 419 -4.02 -41.78 -12.05
N ARG A 420 -3.43 -40.70 -11.51
CA ARG A 420 -3.13 -39.48 -12.28
C ARG A 420 -2.06 -39.72 -13.36
N ARG A 421 -0.97 -40.42 -13.06
CA ARG A 421 0.07 -40.75 -14.06
C ARG A 421 -0.50 -41.64 -15.16
N THR A 422 -1.37 -42.59 -14.82
CA THR A 422 -2.08 -43.44 -15.78
C THR A 422 -2.95 -42.61 -16.73
N LEU A 423 -3.68 -41.63 -16.20
CA LEU A 423 -4.53 -40.72 -16.97
C LEU A 423 -3.73 -39.77 -17.90
N PHE A 424 -2.55 -39.33 -17.46
CA PHE A 424 -1.63 -38.50 -18.22
C PHE A 424 -0.46 -39.27 -18.87
N ASN A 425 -0.63 -40.56 -19.16
CA ASN A 425 0.41 -41.40 -19.76
C ASN A 425 0.80 -40.96 -21.20
N PHE A 426 0.09 -39.99 -21.79
CA PHE A 426 0.44 -39.37 -23.07
C PHE A 426 1.44 -38.21 -22.93
N LEU A 427 1.78 -37.79 -21.70
CA LEU A 427 2.74 -36.72 -21.44
C LEU A 427 4.11 -37.30 -21.04
N GLU A 428 5.17 -36.74 -21.65
CA GLU A 428 6.55 -36.94 -21.23
C GLU A 428 6.76 -36.55 -19.76
N ASP A 429 7.77 -37.14 -19.11
CA ASP A 429 8.04 -36.90 -17.67
C ASP A 429 8.22 -35.40 -17.36
N ASN A 430 8.99 -34.66 -18.17
CA ASN A 430 9.19 -33.21 -17.98
C ASN A 430 7.88 -32.40 -18.08
N SER A 431 7.02 -32.74 -19.05
CA SER A 431 5.73 -32.06 -19.24
C SER A 431 4.73 -32.43 -18.15
N TYR A 432 4.80 -33.66 -17.63
CA TYR A 432 4.02 -34.11 -16.49
C TYR A 432 4.46 -33.44 -15.18
N GLU A 433 5.76 -33.25 -14.95
CA GLU A 433 6.30 -32.47 -13.83
C GLU A 433 5.86 -30.99 -13.89
N GLU A 434 5.94 -30.34 -15.07
CA GLU A 434 5.46 -28.97 -15.26
C GLU A 434 3.93 -28.88 -15.04
N LEU A 435 3.15 -29.84 -15.55
CA LEU A 435 1.70 -29.95 -15.29
C LEU A 435 1.39 -30.09 -13.80
N LEU A 436 2.09 -30.96 -13.06
CA LEU A 436 1.86 -31.18 -11.63
C LEU A 436 2.23 -29.95 -10.79
N ALA A 437 3.32 -29.25 -11.13
CA ALA A 437 3.71 -28.02 -10.43
C ALA A 437 2.70 -26.88 -10.66
N VAL A 438 2.16 -26.77 -11.89
CA VAL A 438 1.04 -25.87 -12.17
C VAL A 438 -0.21 -26.30 -11.37
N LEU A 439 -0.59 -27.58 -11.40
CA LEU A 439 -1.74 -28.08 -10.65
C LEU A 439 -1.63 -27.78 -9.14
N GLY A 440 -0.43 -27.93 -8.58
CA GLY A 440 -0.13 -27.60 -7.18
C GLY A 440 -0.18 -26.10 -6.88
N SER A 441 0.10 -25.21 -7.84
CA SER A 441 0.08 -23.75 -7.63
C SER A 441 -1.32 -23.13 -7.62
N PHE A 442 -2.35 -23.85 -8.08
CA PHE A 442 -3.73 -23.35 -8.06
C PHE A 442 -4.19 -23.03 -6.62
N PRO A 443 -5.01 -21.99 -6.42
CA PRO A 443 -5.46 -21.60 -5.09
C PRO A 443 -6.56 -22.52 -4.57
N HIS A 444 -6.44 -22.91 -3.30
CA HIS A 444 -7.50 -23.51 -2.50
C HIS A 444 -7.90 -22.53 -1.41
N ILE A 445 -9.15 -22.06 -1.40
CA ILE A 445 -9.66 -21.16 -0.36
C ILE A 445 -10.63 -21.91 0.54
N ASN A 446 -10.45 -21.83 1.85
CA ASN A 446 -11.52 -22.11 2.80
C ASN A 446 -12.25 -20.80 3.12
N MET A 447 -13.58 -20.82 3.05
CA MET A 447 -14.45 -19.68 3.36
C MET A 447 -15.28 -20.00 4.59
N GLU A 448 -14.94 -19.41 5.73
CA GLU A 448 -15.73 -19.46 6.96
C GLU A 448 -16.65 -18.22 7.01
N ILE A 449 -17.89 -18.39 7.48
CA ILE A 449 -18.90 -17.33 7.50
C ILE A 449 -19.47 -17.27 8.91
N LYS A 450 -19.50 -16.08 9.52
CA LYS A 450 -20.17 -15.78 10.78
C LYS A 450 -21.10 -14.57 10.58
N THR A 451 -22.24 -14.57 11.25
CA THR A 451 -23.20 -13.46 11.32
C THR A 451 -23.13 -12.82 12.70
N HIS A 452 -23.13 -11.50 12.77
CA HIS A 452 -23.31 -10.77 14.03
C HIS A 452 -24.06 -9.45 13.77
N VAL A 453 -24.77 -8.97 14.77
CA VAL A 453 -25.25 -7.58 14.85
C VAL A 453 -24.28 -6.82 15.75
N LEU A 454 -23.93 -5.58 15.40
CA LEU A 454 -22.93 -4.78 16.14
C LEU A 454 -23.55 -3.91 17.25
N ASP A 455 -24.87 -3.71 17.20
CA ASP A 455 -25.56 -2.65 17.95
C ASP A 455 -26.64 -3.19 18.92
N ASP A 456 -26.85 -4.52 18.99
CA ASP A 456 -27.81 -5.18 19.88
C ASP A 456 -27.06 -5.95 20.99
N GLU A 457 -27.51 -5.84 22.25
CA GLU A 457 -26.99 -6.62 23.41
C GLU A 457 -27.05 -8.14 23.16
N ASP A 458 -28.04 -8.59 22.38
CA ASP A 458 -28.14 -9.95 21.88
C ASP A 458 -27.41 -10.10 20.53
N SER A 459 -26.08 -10.26 20.53
CA SER A 459 -25.24 -10.31 19.31
C SER A 459 -25.67 -11.34 18.22
N ASN A 460 -26.48 -12.33 18.61
CA ASN A 460 -27.04 -13.39 17.75
C ASN A 460 -28.49 -13.12 17.26
N ASN A 461 -29.24 -12.18 17.84
CA ASN A 461 -30.64 -11.93 17.49
C ASN A 461 -30.75 -10.81 16.45
N ILE A 462 -31.07 -11.15 15.19
CA ILE A 462 -31.27 -10.14 14.15
C ILE A 462 -32.69 -9.59 14.22
N THR A 463 -32.82 -8.30 14.54
CA THR A 463 -34.10 -7.57 14.59
C THR A 463 -34.46 -6.94 13.23
N VAL A 464 -35.76 -6.73 12.95
CA VAL A 464 -36.23 -5.99 11.76
C VAL A 464 -35.58 -4.60 11.70
N GLY A 465 -34.98 -4.25 10.56
CA GLY A 465 -34.35 -2.95 10.32
C GLY A 465 -32.89 -2.81 10.79
N SER A 466 -32.37 -3.75 11.60
CA SER A 466 -30.97 -3.75 12.05
C SER A 466 -29.95 -3.87 10.91
N LEU A 467 -28.71 -3.43 11.15
CA LEU A 467 -27.62 -3.54 10.18
C LEU A 467 -26.86 -4.86 10.34
N VAL A 468 -27.28 -5.88 9.59
CA VAL A 468 -26.64 -7.20 9.62
C VAL A 468 -25.21 -7.12 9.10
N THR A 469 -24.24 -7.57 9.91
CA THR A 469 -22.84 -7.71 9.51
C THR A 469 -22.47 -9.18 9.34
N VAL A 470 -22.04 -9.54 8.14
CA VAL A 470 -21.57 -10.89 7.81
C VAL A 470 -20.05 -10.87 7.71
N LEU A 471 -19.38 -11.49 8.68
CA LEU A 471 -17.94 -11.68 8.68
C LEU A 471 -17.58 -12.91 7.85
N VAL A 472 -16.83 -12.70 6.77
CA VAL A 472 -16.31 -13.75 5.89
C VAL A 472 -14.80 -13.88 6.12
N VAL A 473 -14.38 -14.98 6.73
CA VAL A 473 -12.96 -15.30 6.96
C VAL A 473 -12.48 -16.20 5.84
N LEU A 474 -11.53 -15.73 5.05
CA LEU A 474 -10.92 -16.48 3.95
C LEU A 474 -9.51 -16.93 4.31
N LYS A 475 -9.24 -18.22 4.18
CA LYS A 475 -7.90 -18.81 4.34
C LYS A 475 -7.44 -19.40 3.01
N ARG A 476 -6.35 -18.91 2.45
CA ARG A 476 -5.80 -19.26 1.13
C ARG A 476 -4.61 -20.21 1.32
N GLN A 477 -4.72 -21.41 0.75
CA GLN A 477 -3.66 -22.42 0.68
C GLN A 477 -3.35 -22.75 -0.79
N THR A 478 -2.20 -23.35 -1.06
CA THR A 478 -1.95 -23.97 -2.37
C THR A 478 -2.62 -25.35 -2.45
N MET A 479 -3.03 -25.77 -3.65
CA MET A 479 -3.51 -27.14 -3.88
C MET A 479 -2.43 -28.19 -3.55
N ALA A 480 -1.14 -27.83 -3.59
CA ALA A 480 -0.03 -28.68 -3.15
C ALA A 480 -0.06 -28.99 -1.63
N GLU A 481 -0.34 -28.00 -0.78
CA GLU A 481 -0.47 -28.21 0.67
C GLU A 481 -1.67 -29.10 1.02
N VAL A 482 -2.77 -28.96 0.27
CA VAL A 482 -3.95 -29.82 0.41
C VAL A 482 -3.63 -31.25 0.00
N PHE A 483 -2.92 -31.42 -1.12
CA PHE A 483 -2.48 -32.71 -1.64
C PHE A 483 -1.60 -33.49 -0.64
N GLU A 484 -0.65 -32.83 0.03
CA GLU A 484 0.18 -33.47 1.07
C GLU A 484 -0.65 -33.89 2.30
N LYS A 485 -1.61 -33.07 2.73
CA LYS A 485 -2.50 -33.36 3.86
C LYS A 485 -3.43 -34.53 3.56
N GLU A 486 -4.14 -34.52 2.43
CA GLU A 486 -5.07 -35.58 2.02
C GLU A 486 -4.35 -36.92 1.80
N GLN A 487 -3.13 -36.91 1.26
CA GLN A 487 -2.33 -38.14 1.14
C GLN A 487 -1.85 -38.68 2.49
N SER A 488 -1.51 -37.80 3.45
CA SER A 488 -1.09 -38.22 4.79
C SER A 488 -2.22 -38.89 5.58
N THR A 489 -3.46 -38.41 5.45
CA THR A 489 -4.63 -39.01 6.09
C THR A 489 -5.04 -40.32 5.42
N CYS A 490 -5.13 -40.38 4.09
CA CYS A 490 -5.43 -41.64 3.40
C CYS A 490 -4.36 -42.73 3.65
N SER A 491 -3.10 -42.36 3.89
CA SER A 491 -2.02 -43.32 4.22
C SER A 491 -2.05 -43.80 5.69
N ALA A 492 -2.85 -43.15 6.54
CA ALA A 492 -3.10 -43.60 7.91
C ALA A 492 -4.30 -44.56 7.98
N GLU A 493 -5.31 -44.40 7.10
CA GLU A 493 -6.49 -45.27 7.02
C GLU A 493 -6.21 -46.62 6.31
N ASP A 494 -5.24 -46.68 5.40
CA ASP A 494 -4.83 -47.91 4.68
C ASP A 494 -3.90 -48.84 5.54
N GLN A 495 -3.74 -48.62 6.86
CA GLN A 495 -2.96 -49.50 7.76
C GLN A 495 -3.88 -50.39 8.62
N PRO A 496 -3.68 -51.73 8.64
CA PRO A 496 -4.39 -52.58 9.60
C PRO A 496 -3.91 -52.29 11.02
N VAL A 497 -4.85 -52.29 11.97
CA VAL A 497 -4.54 -52.20 13.41
C VAL A 497 -3.84 -53.49 13.84
N ASP A 498 -2.52 -53.41 14.02
CA ASP A 498 -1.71 -54.48 14.59
C ASP A 498 -1.28 -54.07 16.01
N GLU A 499 -2.00 -54.57 17.01
CA GLU A 499 -1.65 -54.35 18.41
C GLU A 499 -0.37 -55.13 18.75
N ASN A 500 0.80 -54.47 18.73
CA ASN A 500 1.82 -54.60 19.80
C ASN A 500 3.10 -53.74 19.60
N GLN A 501 3.69 -53.35 20.75
CA GLN A 501 5.05 -52.83 20.97
C GLN A 501 5.41 -51.37 20.62
N VAL A 502 5.18 -50.51 21.62
CA VAL A 502 6.16 -49.66 22.33
C VAL A 502 7.26 -48.90 21.55
N GLU A 503 7.32 -47.60 21.87
CA GLU A 503 8.22 -46.53 21.44
C GLU A 503 9.70 -46.87 21.12
N SER A 504 10.20 -46.24 20.04
CA SER A 504 11.43 -45.44 20.15
C SER A 504 11.48 -44.33 19.07
N GLY A 505 11.57 -43.07 19.50
CA GLY A 505 11.44 -41.92 18.61
C GLY A 505 12.63 -41.69 17.68
N LYS A 506 12.37 -41.44 16.38
CA LYS A 506 13.32 -40.82 15.44
C LYS A 506 12.61 -39.85 14.48
N THR A 507 12.92 -38.57 14.65
CA THR A 507 12.61 -37.51 13.68
C THR A 507 13.20 -37.84 12.30
N LYS A 508 12.35 -37.95 11.28
CA LYS A 508 12.77 -38.02 9.87
C LYS A 508 12.70 -36.63 9.23
N LYS A 509 13.71 -36.33 8.41
CA LYS A 509 14.04 -34.99 7.94
C LYS A 509 13.18 -34.54 6.77
N GLY A 510 12.79 -33.27 6.78
CA GLY A 510 12.14 -32.60 5.66
C GLY A 510 12.98 -32.52 4.39
N TRP A 511 12.30 -32.19 3.30
CA TRP A 511 12.77 -32.26 1.91
C TRP A 511 13.89 -31.23 1.62
N GLN A 512 15.15 -31.66 1.63
CA GLN A 512 16.26 -30.83 1.13
C GLN A 512 16.45 -31.01 -0.39
N GLN A 513 16.31 -29.90 -1.13
CA GLN A 513 16.67 -29.81 -2.55
C GLN A 513 18.10 -30.31 -2.80
N LYS A 514 18.28 -31.25 -3.73
CA LYS A 514 19.59 -31.68 -4.22
C LYS A 514 19.80 -31.29 -5.67
N ASN A 515 20.40 -30.12 -5.89
CA ASN A 515 21.05 -29.79 -7.15
C ASN A 515 22.18 -30.80 -7.43
N LYS A 516 22.07 -31.56 -8.54
CA LYS A 516 23.15 -32.40 -9.08
C LYS A 516 23.79 -31.72 -10.28
N ALA A 517 24.95 -31.11 -10.09
CA ALA A 517 25.88 -30.84 -11.19
C ALA A 517 26.69 -32.12 -11.48
N ALA A 518 26.80 -32.50 -12.76
CA ALA A 518 27.54 -33.68 -13.17
C ALA A 518 29.06 -33.41 -13.22
N LYS A 519 29.87 -34.36 -12.72
CA LYS A 519 31.32 -34.46 -13.02
C LYS A 519 31.66 -35.88 -13.46
N LYS A 520 32.33 -36.01 -14.60
CA LYS A 520 32.76 -37.29 -15.18
C LYS A 520 34.01 -37.84 -14.47
N SER A 521 34.04 -39.17 -14.32
CA SER A 521 35.20 -40.10 -14.24
C SER A 521 36.62 -39.51 -14.07
N SER A 522 37.45 -40.04 -13.15
CA SER A 522 38.11 -41.35 -13.34
C SER A 522 38.64 -41.99 -12.02
N LYS A 523 39.10 -43.25 -12.11
CA LYS A 523 39.50 -44.12 -10.96
C LYS A 523 41.02 -44.21 -10.79
N SER A 524 41.52 -44.26 -9.54
CA SER A 524 42.53 -45.28 -9.10
C SER A 524 42.87 -45.32 -7.58
N LYS A 525 42.09 -46.13 -6.83
CA LYS A 525 42.49 -47.18 -5.84
C LYS A 525 43.74 -47.07 -4.92
N LYS A 526 43.47 -47.43 -3.63
CA LYS A 526 44.36 -48.04 -2.58
C LYS A 526 45.38 -47.10 -1.88
N LYS A 527 45.74 -47.25 -0.59
CA LYS A 527 45.30 -48.11 0.54
C LYS A 527 45.68 -47.43 1.90
N LYS A 528 44.95 -47.68 2.98
CA LYS A 528 45.25 -47.35 4.41
C LYS A 528 46.12 -48.47 5.06
N PRO A 529 46.59 -48.37 6.34
CA PRO A 529 47.04 -47.23 7.20
C PRO A 529 48.49 -47.54 7.75
N PRO A 530 49.03 -47.04 8.91
CA PRO A 530 48.57 -47.27 10.31
C PRO A 530 48.78 -46.08 11.30
N LYS A 531 48.77 -46.34 12.63
CA LYS A 531 48.84 -45.37 13.76
C LYS A 531 50.11 -45.54 14.64
N LYS A 532 50.44 -44.45 15.38
CA LYS A 532 51.05 -44.34 16.76
C LYS A 532 52.58 -44.22 16.99
N LYS A 533 52.90 -43.24 17.89
CA LYS A 533 54.01 -43.13 18.89
C LYS A 533 55.43 -42.64 18.41
N PRO A 534 56.32 -42.10 19.29
CA PRO A 534 56.14 -40.91 20.17
C PRO A 534 57.43 -40.01 20.38
N THR A 535 57.35 -39.05 21.33
CA THR A 535 58.41 -38.47 22.22
C THR A 535 59.41 -37.36 21.81
N ALA A 536 59.56 -36.39 22.75
CA ALA A 536 60.70 -35.50 23.10
C ALA A 536 61.12 -34.39 22.09
N ASN A 537 61.23 -33.09 22.44
CA ASN A 537 61.83 -32.46 23.64
C ASN A 537 61.29 -31.03 23.95
N GLN A 538 61.56 -30.56 25.17
CA GLN A 538 61.38 -29.18 25.71
C GLN A 538 62.63 -28.29 25.41
N PRO A 539 62.68 -26.94 25.67
CA PRO A 539 62.18 -26.25 26.89
C PRO A 539 61.57 -24.83 26.75
N LEU A 540 61.04 -24.34 27.88
CA LEU A 540 60.74 -22.93 28.22
C LEU A 540 61.87 -22.32 29.09
N PRO A 541 61.99 -20.98 29.13
CA PRO A 541 61.78 -20.23 30.40
C PRO A 541 60.72 -19.11 30.23
N GLN A 542 59.82 -18.83 31.19
CA GLN A 542 59.94 -17.92 32.36
C GLN A 542 60.21 -16.42 32.02
N GLN A 543 59.63 -15.39 32.67
CA GLN A 543 58.52 -15.24 33.66
C GLN A 543 58.09 -13.75 33.80
N LYS A 544 56.81 -13.50 34.18
CA LYS A 544 56.26 -12.37 35.01
C LYS A 544 56.35 -10.89 34.54
N GLN A 545 55.21 -10.15 34.49
CA GLN A 545 54.67 -9.13 35.46
C GLN A 545 55.55 -7.85 35.59
N ILE A 546 55.10 -6.58 35.67
CA ILE A 546 54.08 -5.84 36.47
C ILE A 546 53.78 -4.51 35.70
N LYS A 547 52.54 -4.05 35.42
CA LYS A 547 51.54 -3.26 36.22
C LYS A 547 51.92 -1.78 36.55
N GLN A 548 50.89 -0.89 36.52
CA GLN A 548 50.76 0.49 37.14
C GLN A 548 51.23 1.73 36.34
N LYS A 549 50.62 2.94 36.39
CA LYS A 549 49.31 3.54 36.81
C LYS A 549 49.47 5.10 36.72
N GLN A 550 48.34 5.82 36.58
CA GLN A 550 48.06 7.17 37.16
C GLN A 550 48.73 8.45 36.56
N ALA A 551 48.10 9.65 36.58
CA ALA A 551 46.74 10.08 36.99
C ALA A 551 46.32 11.50 36.52
N ASN A 552 44.98 11.76 36.55
CA ASN A 552 44.22 13.04 36.62
C ASN A 552 44.36 14.07 35.47
N GLY A 553 43.32 14.76 34.97
CA GLY A 553 41.87 14.84 35.22
C GLY A 553 41.23 15.89 34.26
N ALA A 554 39.95 16.30 34.27
CA ALA A 554 38.71 15.87 34.96
C ALA A 554 37.46 16.61 34.35
N VAL A 555 36.25 16.35 34.90
CA VAL A 555 34.97 17.12 34.80
C VAL A 555 34.01 16.90 33.59
N LEU A 556 32.73 16.71 33.96
CA LEU A 556 31.44 16.93 33.27
C LEU A 556 30.72 15.82 32.43
N ASN A 557 29.57 15.41 33.00
CA ASN A 557 28.28 14.83 32.53
C ASN A 557 28.01 14.68 31.00
N ASP A 558 27.13 13.77 30.53
CA ASP A 558 25.83 13.38 31.12
C ASP A 558 25.36 11.91 30.94
N VAL A 559 24.18 11.61 31.54
CA VAL A 559 23.69 10.29 32.02
C VAL A 559 23.08 9.34 30.99
N ALA A 560 23.13 8.02 31.28
CA ALA A 560 22.25 7.00 30.71
C ALA A 560 21.87 5.89 31.72
N VAL A 561 20.62 5.42 31.65
CA VAL A 561 20.03 4.18 32.21
C VAL A 561 19.87 4.08 33.75
N LYS A 562 18.62 4.02 34.26
CA LYS A 562 18.08 2.83 34.96
C LYS A 562 16.59 2.90 35.37
N ASP A 563 16.08 1.73 35.76
CA ASP A 563 14.70 1.34 36.02
C ASP A 563 14.20 1.60 37.47
N ASP A 564 12.87 1.67 37.60
CA ASP A 564 11.96 1.25 38.70
C ASP A 564 11.96 1.86 40.13
N GLU A 565 10.74 1.78 40.72
CA GLU A 565 10.30 1.89 42.14
C GLU A 565 9.95 3.26 42.80
N GLU A 566 8.62 3.45 42.95
CA GLU A 566 7.81 3.90 44.12
C GLU A 566 7.85 5.31 44.78
N GLU A 567 6.63 5.88 44.85
CA GLU A 567 5.95 6.60 45.97
C GLU A 567 6.28 8.04 46.44
N GLY A 568 5.23 8.67 47.01
CA GLY A 568 5.17 10.04 47.58
C GLY A 568 4.18 10.94 46.81
N SER A 569 2.89 11.12 47.13
CA SER A 569 2.15 11.22 48.40
C SER A 569 2.25 12.57 49.14
N ASP A 570 1.12 13.28 49.20
CA ASP A 570 0.72 14.33 50.16
C ASP A 570 -0.82 14.19 50.27
N LYS A 571 -1.43 13.82 51.42
CA LYS A 571 -1.62 14.53 52.71
C LYS A 571 -2.47 15.81 52.57
N GLY A 572 -3.49 16.11 53.40
CA GLY A 572 -4.24 15.37 54.45
C GLY A 572 -5.76 15.66 54.27
N SER A 573 -6.66 15.77 55.25
CA SER A 573 -6.76 15.55 56.73
C SER A 573 -8.25 15.85 57.08
N ASP A 574 -8.90 15.45 58.19
CA ASP A 574 -8.56 14.70 59.41
C ASP A 574 -9.86 14.26 60.13
N SER A 575 -9.78 13.29 61.07
CA SER A 575 -10.62 13.12 62.30
C SER A 575 -12.17 12.99 62.23
N GLU A 576 -12.90 12.30 63.13
CA GLU A 576 -12.61 11.35 64.23
C GLU A 576 -13.91 10.61 64.63
N ASP A 577 -13.75 9.39 65.18
CA ASP A 577 -14.57 8.54 66.08
C ASP A 577 -16.04 8.89 66.50
N GLU A 578 -16.92 7.87 66.59
CA GLU A 578 -17.37 7.28 67.89
C GLU A 578 -18.32 6.06 67.75
N ASP A 579 -18.40 5.22 68.80
CA ASP A 579 -19.14 3.95 68.92
C ASP A 579 -20.66 4.08 69.20
N GLN A 580 -21.50 3.08 68.80
CA GLN A 580 -22.24 2.20 69.76
C GLN A 580 -23.27 1.20 69.15
N ASN A 581 -23.23 -0.03 69.68
CA ASN A 581 -24.17 -1.19 69.71
C ASN A 581 -25.69 -0.96 69.42
N HIS A 582 -26.43 -1.90 68.82
CA HIS A 582 -26.89 -3.14 69.50
C HIS A 582 -27.43 -4.27 68.56
N ASP A 583 -27.56 -5.48 69.11
CA ASP A 583 -28.05 -6.75 68.52
C ASP A 583 -29.43 -6.67 67.81
N SER A 584 -29.78 -7.57 66.86
CA SER A 584 -30.31 -8.92 67.18
C SER A 584 -30.52 -9.82 65.94
N GLN A 585 -30.60 -11.13 66.18
CA GLN A 585 -30.70 -12.23 65.21
C GLN A 585 -32.00 -12.27 64.36
N SER A 586 -31.90 -12.79 63.12
CA SER A 586 -32.68 -13.97 62.71
C SER A 586 -32.09 -14.63 61.45
N ASP A 587 -32.05 -15.97 61.41
CA ASP A 587 -31.54 -16.76 60.29
C ASP A 587 -32.45 -16.71 59.04
N GLY A 588 -31.83 -16.76 57.85
CA GLY A 588 -32.51 -16.94 56.56
C GLY A 588 -31.51 -17.30 55.47
N SER A 589 -31.37 -18.58 55.16
CA SER A 589 -30.47 -19.08 54.12
C SER A 589 -30.98 -18.80 52.70
N ASP A 590 -30.12 -19.10 51.71
CA ASP A 590 -30.45 -19.27 50.28
C ASP A 590 -30.38 -18.00 49.39
N LYS A 591 -29.16 -17.43 49.23
CA LYS A 591 -28.79 -16.50 48.13
C LYS A 591 -27.32 -16.61 47.67
N ASP A 592 -26.83 -17.82 47.40
CA ASP A 592 -25.47 -18.05 46.83
C ASP A 592 -25.46 -18.56 45.37
N SER A 593 -26.61 -18.85 44.75
CA SER A 593 -26.68 -19.34 43.35
C SER A 593 -26.50 -18.26 42.28
N ASP A 594 -26.96 -17.05 42.57
CA ASP A 594 -27.15 -16.03 41.52
C ASP A 594 -25.82 -15.30 41.25
N ARG A 595 -24.97 -15.17 42.27
CA ARG A 595 -23.70 -14.42 42.21
C ARG A 595 -22.61 -15.12 41.38
N GLU A 596 -22.54 -16.45 41.40
CA GLU A 596 -21.62 -17.21 40.52
C GLU A 596 -22.04 -17.16 39.04
N THR A 597 -23.31 -16.81 38.76
CA THR A 597 -23.82 -16.71 37.39
C THR A 597 -23.49 -15.33 36.81
N ASP A 598 -23.70 -14.26 37.56
CA ASP A 598 -23.31 -12.89 37.18
C ASP A 598 -21.78 -12.73 37.02
N GLU A 599 -20.97 -13.30 37.91
CA GLU A 599 -19.49 -13.26 37.78
C GLU A 599 -18.94 -14.06 36.58
N LYS A 600 -19.72 -15.00 36.04
CA LYS A 600 -19.41 -15.68 34.78
C LYS A 600 -19.82 -14.84 33.58
N HIS A 601 -21.05 -14.32 33.59
CA HIS A 601 -21.55 -13.46 32.52
C HIS A 601 -20.63 -12.27 32.30
N GLY A 602 -20.34 -11.50 33.35
CA GLY A 602 -19.46 -10.33 33.26
C GLY A 602 -17.99 -10.63 32.87
N LYS A 603 -17.53 -11.89 32.99
CA LYS A 603 -16.21 -12.31 32.48
C LYS A 603 -16.23 -12.64 30.99
N ASP A 604 -17.32 -13.25 30.52
CA ASP A 604 -17.51 -13.49 29.09
C ASP A 604 -17.78 -12.14 28.38
N ASP A 605 -18.59 -11.25 28.97
CA ASP A 605 -18.90 -9.92 28.42
C ASP A 605 -17.66 -9.02 28.32
N GLU A 606 -16.79 -9.01 29.34
CA GLU A 606 -15.51 -8.29 29.32
C GLU A 606 -14.55 -8.87 28.27
N ALA A 607 -14.54 -10.20 28.08
CA ALA A 607 -13.75 -10.84 27.04
C ALA A 607 -14.27 -10.49 25.63
N GLU A 608 -15.59 -10.49 25.43
CA GLU A 608 -16.22 -10.06 24.18
C GLU A 608 -15.97 -8.56 23.89
N TRP A 609 -16.02 -7.69 24.90
CA TRP A 609 -15.65 -6.28 24.77
C TRP A 609 -14.18 -6.08 24.38
N GLN A 610 -13.26 -6.87 24.94
CA GLN A 610 -11.85 -6.83 24.58
C GLN A 610 -11.59 -7.36 23.16
N GLU A 611 -12.29 -8.42 22.72
CA GLU A 611 -12.24 -8.87 21.32
C GLU A 611 -12.82 -7.81 20.36
N LEU A 612 -13.92 -7.15 20.74
CA LEU A 612 -14.55 -6.08 19.96
C LEU A 612 -13.61 -4.88 19.81
N GLN A 613 -13.04 -4.36 20.91
CA GLN A 613 -12.05 -3.27 20.85
C GLN A 613 -10.83 -3.64 20.00
N GLN A 614 -10.32 -4.87 20.13
CA GLN A 614 -9.24 -5.34 19.27
C GLN A 614 -9.64 -5.41 17.78
N SER A 615 -10.89 -5.79 17.47
CA SER A 615 -11.39 -5.81 16.09
C SER A 615 -11.45 -4.39 15.50
N ILE A 616 -11.91 -3.41 16.28
CA ILE A 616 -11.99 -1.99 15.91
C ILE A 616 -10.59 -1.41 15.70
N GLN A 617 -9.65 -1.62 16.63
CA GLN A 617 -8.27 -1.15 16.48
C GLN A 617 -7.54 -1.78 15.29
N ARG A 618 -7.77 -3.08 15.02
CA ARG A 618 -7.26 -3.75 13.80
C ARG A 618 -7.85 -3.13 12.53
N LYS A 619 -9.12 -2.73 12.57
CA LYS A 619 -9.86 -2.13 11.45
C LYS A 619 -9.40 -0.71 11.14
N ASP A 620 -9.27 0.17 12.13
CA ASP A 620 -8.77 1.53 11.94
C ASP A 620 -7.35 1.52 11.36
N ARG A 621 -6.49 0.64 11.89
CA ARG A 621 -5.17 0.41 11.33
C ARG A 621 -5.22 -0.11 9.89
N ALA A 622 -6.14 -1.03 9.57
CA ALA A 622 -6.31 -1.57 8.22
C ALA A 622 -6.96 -0.60 7.22
N LEU A 623 -7.64 0.45 7.69
CA LEU A 623 -8.18 1.55 6.87
C LEU A 623 -7.12 2.62 6.59
N LEU A 624 -6.24 2.90 7.56
CA LEU A 624 -5.14 3.86 7.43
C LEU A 624 -3.94 3.31 6.63
N GLU A 625 -3.62 2.01 6.78
CA GLU A 625 -2.58 1.36 5.98
C GLU A 625 -3.07 1.09 4.55
N THR A 626 -2.46 1.72 3.54
CA THR A 626 -2.75 1.42 2.12
C THR A 626 -2.25 0.01 1.75
N LYS A 627 -3.06 -1.01 2.04
CA LYS A 627 -2.73 -2.43 1.82
C LYS A 627 -2.21 -2.67 0.40
N SER A 628 -1.09 -3.39 0.28
CA SER A 628 -0.49 -3.70 -1.03
C SER A 628 -1.40 -4.61 -1.85
N LYS A 629 -1.81 -4.21 -3.06
CA LYS A 629 -2.59 -5.03 -4.03
C LYS A 629 -1.80 -6.19 -4.67
N ILE A 630 -0.75 -6.67 -4.00
CA ILE A 630 0.16 -7.73 -4.46
C ILE A 630 -0.17 -8.98 -3.64
N THR A 631 -0.67 -10.02 -4.31
CA THR A 631 -1.09 -11.29 -3.71
C THR A 631 -0.22 -12.42 -4.25
N HIS A 632 -0.82 -13.39 -4.95
CA HIS A 632 -0.15 -14.47 -5.65
C HIS A 632 -0.26 -14.23 -7.16
N PRO A 633 0.75 -14.56 -7.98
CA PRO A 633 0.67 -14.42 -9.43
C PRO A 633 -0.26 -15.47 -10.05
N VAL A 634 -1.15 -15.04 -10.94
CA VAL A 634 -2.11 -15.92 -11.64
C VAL A 634 -1.41 -16.78 -12.67
N TYR A 635 -1.70 -18.09 -12.67
CA TYR A 635 -1.36 -18.95 -13.80
C TYR A 635 -2.34 -18.75 -14.96
N SER A 636 -1.84 -18.22 -16.08
CA SER A 636 -2.53 -18.17 -17.36
C SER A 636 -1.54 -18.36 -18.51
N LEU A 637 -1.94 -19.19 -19.49
CA LEU A 637 -1.16 -19.43 -20.70
C LEU A 637 -1.18 -18.23 -21.66
N TYR A 638 -2.33 -17.57 -21.82
CA TYR A 638 -2.61 -16.63 -22.92
C TYR A 638 -2.68 -15.17 -22.49
N PHE A 639 -2.68 -14.86 -21.18
CA PHE A 639 -2.71 -13.47 -20.72
C PHE A 639 -1.32 -12.81 -20.85
N PRO A 640 -1.21 -11.58 -21.40
CA PRO A 640 0.07 -10.97 -21.78
C PRO A 640 0.76 -10.19 -20.65
N GLU A 641 0.17 -10.10 -19.46
CA GLU A 641 0.69 -9.34 -18.32
C GLU A 641 0.67 -10.17 -17.03
N GLU A 642 1.49 -9.81 -16.05
CA GLU A 642 1.60 -10.51 -14.77
C GLU A 642 0.44 -10.09 -13.84
N LYS A 643 -0.67 -10.82 -13.88
CA LYS A 643 -1.86 -10.54 -13.06
C LYS A 643 -1.76 -11.16 -11.66
N GLN A 644 -2.34 -10.49 -10.67
CA GLN A 644 -2.45 -10.95 -9.29
C GLN A 644 -3.82 -11.62 -9.03
N GLU A 645 -3.84 -12.60 -8.13
CA GLU A 645 -5.05 -13.35 -7.73
C GLU A 645 -5.99 -12.45 -6.92
N TRP A 646 -7.16 -12.15 -7.48
CA TRP A 646 -8.24 -11.36 -6.86
C TRP A 646 -9.58 -12.11 -6.88
N TRP A 647 -10.46 -11.74 -5.95
CA TRP A 647 -11.73 -12.42 -5.70
C TRP A 647 -12.85 -11.41 -5.45
N TRP A 648 -14.08 -11.73 -5.90
CA TRP A 648 -15.27 -11.00 -5.49
C TRP A 648 -16.03 -11.79 -4.43
N ILE A 649 -16.42 -11.11 -3.36
CA ILE A 649 -17.34 -11.64 -2.35
C ILE A 649 -18.62 -10.81 -2.37
N TYR A 650 -19.78 -11.44 -2.48
CA TYR A 650 -21.07 -10.76 -2.42
C TYR A 650 -22.17 -11.65 -1.86
N ILE A 651 -23.23 -11.03 -1.35
CA ILE A 651 -24.45 -11.71 -0.89
C ILE A 651 -25.56 -11.43 -1.88
N ALA A 652 -26.26 -12.46 -2.33
CA ALA A 652 -27.41 -12.32 -3.24
C ALA A 652 -28.52 -13.31 -2.90
N ASP A 653 -29.76 -12.92 -3.22
CA ASP A 653 -30.90 -13.84 -3.22
C ASP A 653 -30.98 -14.54 -4.58
N ARG A 654 -30.93 -15.88 -4.54
CA ARG A 654 -31.00 -16.72 -5.72
C ARG A 654 -32.42 -16.89 -6.26
N LYS A 655 -33.46 -16.77 -5.43
CA LYS A 655 -34.87 -16.85 -5.84
C LYS A 655 -35.26 -15.59 -6.60
N ASP A 656 -34.99 -14.43 -6.01
CA ASP A 656 -35.41 -13.13 -6.56
C ASP A 656 -34.42 -12.57 -7.60
N GLN A 657 -33.23 -13.18 -7.73
CA GLN A 657 -32.15 -12.71 -8.61
C GLN A 657 -31.71 -11.28 -8.29
N THR A 658 -31.68 -10.94 -7.00
CA THR A 658 -31.31 -9.63 -6.45
C THR A 658 -29.99 -9.70 -5.71
N LEU A 659 -29.16 -8.67 -5.87
CA LEU A 659 -27.92 -8.48 -5.12
C LEU A 659 -28.27 -7.89 -3.75
N ILE A 660 -27.96 -8.55 -2.64
CA ILE A 660 -28.28 -8.04 -1.30
C ILE A 660 -27.22 -7.04 -0.84
N SER A 661 -25.95 -7.47 -0.76
CA SER A 661 -24.80 -6.63 -0.39
C SER A 661 -23.87 -6.42 -1.59
N MET A 662 -23.17 -5.29 -1.65
CA MET A 662 -22.27 -4.94 -2.76
C MET A 662 -21.11 -5.93 -2.91
N PRO A 663 -20.64 -6.24 -4.13
CA PRO A 663 -19.45 -7.03 -4.35
C PRO A 663 -18.19 -6.32 -3.83
N TYR A 664 -17.61 -6.90 -2.79
CA TYR A 664 -16.28 -6.53 -2.32
C TYR A 664 -15.22 -7.17 -3.21
N HIS A 665 -14.37 -6.37 -3.85
CA HIS A 665 -13.29 -6.84 -4.72
C HIS A 665 -11.97 -6.98 -3.93
N LEU A 666 -11.75 -8.18 -3.41
CA LEU A 666 -10.63 -8.54 -2.55
C LEU A 666 -9.31 -8.59 -3.35
N CYS A 667 -8.49 -7.55 -3.17
CA CYS A 667 -7.22 -7.36 -3.88
C CYS A 667 -5.97 -7.72 -3.05
N THR A 668 -6.15 -8.21 -1.83
CA THR A 668 -5.15 -8.19 -0.74
C THR A 668 -4.87 -9.55 -0.09
N LEU A 669 -5.67 -10.57 -0.41
CA LEU A 669 -5.58 -11.92 0.16
C LEU A 669 -4.25 -12.61 -0.18
N LYS A 670 -3.39 -12.77 0.83
CA LYS A 670 -2.18 -13.60 0.78
C LYS A 670 -2.43 -14.97 1.39
N ASP A 671 -2.61 -15.01 2.71
CA ASP A 671 -2.71 -16.26 3.48
C ASP A 671 -4.04 -16.34 4.26
N GLN A 672 -4.39 -15.30 5.01
CA GLN A 672 -5.71 -15.12 5.62
C GLN A 672 -6.16 -13.66 5.46
N GLU A 673 -7.45 -13.44 5.19
CA GLU A 673 -8.06 -12.11 5.24
C GLU A 673 -9.53 -12.22 5.68
N GLU A 674 -10.01 -11.19 6.37
CA GLU A 674 -11.35 -11.11 6.96
C GLU A 674 -12.07 -9.94 6.31
N VAL A 675 -13.31 -10.18 5.87
CA VAL A 675 -14.11 -9.21 5.10
C VAL A 675 -15.49 -9.11 5.73
N GLU A 676 -15.87 -7.90 6.16
CA GLU A 676 -17.23 -7.57 6.57
C GLU A 676 -18.09 -7.24 5.35
N LEU A 677 -19.23 -7.93 5.21
CA LEU A 677 -20.29 -7.55 4.27
C LEU A 677 -21.51 -7.10 5.06
N LYS A 678 -21.90 -5.84 4.89
CA LYS A 678 -23.04 -5.23 5.59
C LYS A 678 -24.25 -5.08 4.67
N PHE A 679 -25.45 -5.24 5.22
CA PHE A 679 -26.72 -4.94 4.55
C PHE A 679 -27.85 -4.78 5.59
N PRO A 680 -28.89 -3.96 5.31
CA PRO A 680 -30.03 -3.80 6.22
C PRO A 680 -30.87 -5.08 6.29
N ALA A 681 -31.33 -5.44 7.48
CA ALA A 681 -32.26 -6.55 7.69
C ALA A 681 -33.60 -6.29 6.97
N PRO A 682 -34.27 -7.33 6.44
CA PRO A 682 -35.59 -7.21 5.85
C PRO A 682 -36.64 -6.55 6.77
N ASN A 683 -37.50 -5.71 6.19
CA ASN A 683 -38.58 -4.99 6.89
C ASN A 683 -39.71 -5.87 7.45
N LYS A 684 -39.58 -7.21 7.40
CA LYS A 684 -40.59 -8.16 7.89
C LYS A 684 -39.89 -9.29 8.64
N PRO A 685 -40.46 -9.76 9.77
CA PRO A 685 -39.92 -10.90 10.48
C PRO A 685 -40.08 -12.19 9.67
N GLY A 686 -39.21 -13.17 9.92
CA GLY A 686 -39.23 -14.49 9.30
C GLY A 686 -37.86 -15.02 8.88
N HIS A 687 -37.85 -16.23 8.30
CA HIS A 687 -36.61 -16.88 7.85
C HIS A 687 -36.30 -16.53 6.39
N TYR A 688 -35.14 -15.89 6.18
CA TYR A 688 -34.59 -15.57 4.87
C TYR A 688 -33.43 -16.51 4.54
N GLN A 689 -33.31 -16.88 3.26
CA GLN A 689 -32.23 -17.75 2.78
C GLN A 689 -31.47 -17.09 1.65
N TYR A 690 -30.42 -16.37 2.01
CA TYR A 690 -29.47 -15.77 1.08
C TYR A 690 -28.35 -16.74 0.73
N THR A 691 -27.44 -16.27 -0.12
CA THR A 691 -26.28 -17.05 -0.55
C THR A 691 -25.07 -16.14 -0.64
N VAL A 692 -23.98 -16.52 0.03
CA VAL A 692 -22.67 -15.88 -0.10
C VAL A 692 -21.94 -16.51 -1.28
N PHE A 693 -21.54 -15.67 -2.22
CA PHE A 693 -20.78 -16.05 -3.39
C PHE A 693 -19.33 -15.58 -3.22
N LEU A 694 -18.40 -16.49 -3.43
CA LEU A 694 -16.98 -16.21 -3.61
C LEU A 694 -16.61 -16.58 -5.05
N ARG A 695 -16.31 -15.59 -5.89
CA ARG A 695 -15.92 -15.79 -7.29
C ARG A 695 -14.49 -15.38 -7.53
N SER A 696 -13.74 -16.16 -8.31
CA SER A 696 -12.42 -15.72 -8.77
C SER A 696 -12.58 -14.71 -9.90
N ASP A 697 -11.72 -13.70 -9.97
CA ASP A 697 -11.57 -12.88 -11.18
C ASP A 697 -10.75 -13.62 -12.26
N SER A 698 -9.93 -14.59 -11.86
CA SER A 698 -8.83 -15.09 -12.70
C SER A 698 -8.90 -16.57 -13.07
N TYR A 699 -9.61 -17.41 -12.32
CA TYR A 699 -9.71 -18.84 -12.58
C TYR A 699 -11.14 -19.29 -12.80
N MET A 700 -11.36 -20.16 -13.77
CA MET A 700 -12.65 -20.77 -14.04
C MET A 700 -12.84 -22.03 -13.18
N GLY A 701 -14.03 -22.16 -12.58
CA GLY A 701 -14.43 -23.38 -11.85
C GLY A 701 -13.86 -23.53 -10.44
N LEU A 702 -13.32 -22.45 -9.84
CA LEU A 702 -12.92 -22.39 -8.43
C LEU A 702 -13.91 -21.60 -7.55
N ASP A 703 -15.00 -21.09 -8.14
CA ASP A 703 -16.04 -20.33 -7.44
C ASP A 703 -16.72 -21.17 -6.35
N GLN A 704 -17.03 -20.55 -5.21
CA GLN A 704 -17.74 -21.16 -4.09
C GLN A 704 -19.06 -20.44 -3.82
N ILE A 705 -20.02 -21.23 -3.35
CA ILE A 705 -21.40 -20.81 -3.10
C ILE A 705 -21.79 -21.44 -1.76
N LYS A 706 -22.00 -20.63 -0.72
CA LYS A 706 -22.46 -21.12 0.59
C LYS A 706 -23.81 -20.50 0.96
N PRO A 707 -24.79 -21.28 1.44
CA PRO A 707 -26.06 -20.75 1.89
C PRO A 707 -25.86 -19.92 3.17
N LEU A 708 -26.56 -18.80 3.26
CA LEU A 708 -26.68 -17.98 4.45
C LEU A 708 -28.13 -18.04 4.91
N LYS A 709 -28.37 -18.56 6.11
CA LYS A 709 -29.69 -18.50 6.75
C LYS A 709 -29.70 -17.28 7.67
N LEU A 710 -30.77 -16.50 7.59
CA LEU A 710 -31.00 -15.34 8.42
C LEU A 710 -32.39 -15.52 9.06
N GLU A 711 -32.47 -15.42 10.37
CA GLU A 711 -33.74 -15.41 11.10
C GLU A 711 -33.95 -13.99 11.62
N VAL A 712 -35.04 -13.36 11.21
CA VAL A 712 -35.33 -11.97 11.53
C VAL A 712 -36.50 -11.94 12.50
N HIS A 713 -36.24 -11.45 13.71
CA HIS A 713 -37.23 -11.27 14.76
C HIS A 713 -37.85 -9.88 14.70
N GLU A 714 -39.06 -9.72 15.23
CA GLU A 714 -39.63 -8.38 15.43
C GLU A 714 -38.75 -7.58 16.40
N ALA A 715 -38.56 -6.29 16.11
CA ALA A 715 -37.80 -5.43 17.01
C ALA A 715 -38.53 -5.33 18.36
N LYS A 716 -37.79 -5.46 19.46
CA LYS A 716 -38.33 -5.17 20.80
C LYS A 716 -38.83 -3.72 20.79
N PRO A 717 -40.03 -3.40 21.29
CA PRO A 717 -40.48 -2.01 21.39
C PRO A 717 -39.50 -1.25 22.29
N VAL A 718 -39.07 -0.07 21.85
CA VAL A 718 -38.23 0.81 22.68
C VAL A 718 -39.04 1.17 23.93
N PRO A 719 -38.51 0.95 25.15
CA PRO A 719 -39.20 1.35 26.37
C PRO A 719 -39.36 2.88 26.37
N GLU A 720 -40.59 3.36 26.32
CA GLU A 720 -40.88 4.81 26.31
C GLU A 720 -40.40 5.52 27.59
N ASN A 721 -40.29 4.77 28.70
CA ASN A 721 -39.77 5.24 29.98
C ASN A 721 -38.44 4.56 30.34
N HIS A 722 -37.32 5.15 29.93
CA HIS A 722 -36.03 4.90 30.60
C HIS A 722 -35.91 5.88 31.79
N PRO A 723 -35.74 5.41 33.04
CA PRO A 723 -35.86 6.24 34.26
C PRO A 723 -34.79 7.33 34.44
N GLN A 724 -33.92 7.53 33.44
CA GLN A 724 -32.93 8.60 33.38
C GLN A 724 -33.41 9.84 32.62
N TRP A 725 -34.58 9.77 31.97
CA TRP A 725 -35.19 10.88 31.21
C TRP A 725 -36.42 11.48 31.91
N ASP A 726 -36.76 10.97 33.09
CA ASP A 726 -37.86 11.50 33.90
C ASP A 726 -37.38 12.75 34.65
N THR A 727 -37.26 13.88 33.94
CA THR A 727 -37.01 15.20 34.54
C THR A 727 -38.31 15.80 35.08
N THR A 728 -39.11 15.00 35.79
CA THR A 728 -40.15 15.51 36.68
C THR A 728 -39.47 15.98 37.98
N ILE A 729 -39.08 17.26 37.99
CA ILE A 729 -38.68 17.93 39.23
C ILE A 729 -39.94 18.08 40.09
N GLU A 730 -40.22 17.08 40.93
CA GLU A 730 -41.20 17.21 42.00
C GLU A 730 -40.65 18.13 43.10
N GLY A 731 -41.25 19.32 43.20
CA GLY A 731 -41.28 20.11 44.43
C GLY A 731 -40.03 20.90 44.79
N ASP A 732 -40.07 22.20 44.51
CA ASP A 732 -39.84 23.19 45.57
C ASP A 732 -40.77 24.39 45.31
N ASP A 733 -41.81 24.50 46.14
CA ASP A 733 -42.71 25.64 46.16
C ASP A 733 -42.05 26.80 46.92
N ASP A 734 -41.65 27.89 46.23
CA ASP A 734 -41.85 29.23 46.80
C ASP A 734 -41.70 30.41 45.81
N GLN A 735 -42.71 31.30 45.86
CA GLN A 735 -42.68 32.75 45.61
C GLN A 735 -42.26 33.33 44.23
N GLY A 736 -43.21 34.04 43.59
CA GLY A 736 -42.91 35.36 43.01
C GLY A 736 -43.51 35.71 41.64
N ASP A 737 -44.71 36.30 41.67
CA ASP A 737 -45.23 37.32 40.73
C ASP A 737 -45.34 37.09 39.20
N SER A 738 -46.61 37.08 38.79
CA SER A 738 -47.20 37.56 37.53
C SER A 738 -46.37 38.52 36.67
N ASP A 739 -46.19 38.21 35.38
CA ASP A 739 -46.72 38.97 34.22
C ASP A 739 -46.13 38.46 32.88
N GLY A 740 -46.82 38.68 31.75
CA GLY A 740 -46.16 38.76 30.43
C GLY A 740 -46.49 37.69 29.38
N PHE A 741 -47.73 37.68 28.90
CA PHE A 741 -48.16 37.68 27.49
C PHE A 741 -47.48 36.83 26.39
N GLU A 742 -48.32 36.27 25.52
CA GLU A 742 -47.97 35.56 24.27
C GLU A 742 -47.25 36.48 23.26
N GLU A 743 -46.35 35.92 22.42
CA GLU A 743 -46.27 36.34 21.02
C GLU A 743 -45.70 35.25 20.10
N SER A 744 -46.16 35.25 18.86
CA SER A 744 -45.82 34.30 17.80
C SER A 744 -44.43 34.56 17.20
N PHE A 745 -43.86 33.55 16.54
CA PHE A 745 -42.87 33.80 15.49
C PHE A 745 -43.18 32.93 14.27
N ASP A 746 -43.39 33.61 13.14
CA ASP A 746 -43.77 33.02 11.85
C ASP A 746 -42.57 32.37 11.14
N GLU A 747 -42.85 31.44 10.23
CA GLU A 747 -41.89 30.95 9.24
C GLU A 747 -41.88 31.92 8.05
N GLU A 748 -40.75 32.59 7.78
CA GLU A 748 -40.55 33.39 6.57
C GLU A 748 -40.10 32.48 5.41
N GLU A 749 -40.90 32.41 4.35
CA GLU A 749 -40.52 31.84 3.04
C GLU A 749 -39.81 32.92 2.21
N ASP A 750 -38.50 32.77 1.98
CA ASP A 750 -37.74 33.62 1.04
C ASP A 750 -37.99 33.19 -0.42
N GLU A 751 -38.98 33.81 -1.08
CA GLU A 751 -38.99 33.97 -2.54
C GLU A 751 -38.20 35.24 -2.93
N ASP A 752 -37.21 35.14 -3.82
CA ASP A 752 -36.64 36.30 -4.53
C ASP A 752 -36.37 35.93 -6.01
N GLU A 753 -37.06 36.63 -6.92
CA GLU A 753 -36.79 36.64 -8.37
C GLU A 753 -35.99 37.91 -8.77
N ASP A 754 -35.16 37.75 -9.81
CA ASP A 754 -34.66 38.76 -10.76
C ASP A 754 -33.81 39.98 -10.31
N ASP A 755 -32.54 39.98 -10.77
CA ASP A 755 -31.83 41.13 -11.39
C ASP A 755 -30.73 40.65 -12.37
#